data_AF-A0A9P9PMA8-F1
#
_entry.id   AF-A0A9P9PMA8-F1
#
_cell.length_a   1.000
_cell.length_b   1.000
_cell.length_c   1.000
_cell.angle_alpha   90.00
_cell.angle_beta   90.00
_cell.angle_gamma   90.00
#
_symmetry.space_group_name_H-M   'P 1'
#
loop_
_entity.id
_entity.type
_entity.pdbx_description
1 polymer ?
#
loop_
_entity_poly.entity_id
_entity_poly.type
_entity_poly.pdbx_seq_one_letter_code
_entity_poly.pdbx_strand_id
1 'polypeptide(L)'
;MLNEEARSLIRRLHEAYHPVYGFSTTSCQIYDTAWVAMISKIVDGRRLWLFPESFQYLLENQAEDGSWGQHPRTKSVGVVDTAAALLALLRHVKEPLQLQYPSPSDMHQRIDRARKSLCAQLAMWDDIMMTNHIGVELTVPALLTYLKSEDSSLSFDFESKELLMSMRTAKLARFNFESFYQRKPSSAIHSLEAFVTQVDFDKVAHHLFNGSMLASPSSTAAYLMHASSWDDAAEGYLRHVFSAGAGQGGGGIPGTHPTSYFEFNWVIATLLQAGFTTSDLNCRELHSIANIIISGFQGDHGVLGFAPRAIDVDDTAKGLLALSLLQLDADVSAAPMISIFEAEDHFRTFLGERDPSFTSNCHVLLALLHRQDKAKYLPQIIKTAKYLSNVWWDCDGEVKDKWHLSHLYPTMLLAQSFTDLLHQATEDSAMYAVFDSELLSKISICLFQACFRTLLRQEDDGSWNGQPEETSYAILTIAQATHLVVFRDLLPQIELAIRRGKAFLASGSWVVPDHYWTSKTAYRVAFVADAYQLAAAKISTIIVDNKPANVGQFLDLAPLLSRMDKHLETVRQTQFCASMPSWEVNASLVESALFVPLLRTRRLEVYDRDHMGVSKDTYLDLIPFTWILCNNRTRMFTSAEFLFEMMMISMLGYQTDEFVEAVAAPAFADSIGELHELIDSIFHAEITMLDHTDKEHWKQDFIRITLQRFIHYVLGHRNVGRASIRDQTTLRAELKAFLHAHAVQAQDNASRAIIHSPGRSFFEWVRTTAADHVACAYSFAFACCLISASIGTGHAAFPTVKENYLVQATTRHMATMCRMCNDFGSIDRDLAEGNTNSVDFPEFAGESSMAAKKKALAELADFERCCLFLSIDRLREEALQAQISSGLLFNFNIRKVEVVRFFADVTDLYDQLYLVRDLSSTMQQNSNGAHVSMH
;
A
#
# COMPACT_ATOMS: atom_id res chain seq x y z
N MET A 1 -28.86 4.69 -24.96
CA MET A 1 -27.72 3.90 -25.47
C MET A 1 -27.08 3.09 -24.35
N LEU A 2 -26.41 3.71 -23.37
CA LEU A 2 -25.78 3.00 -22.23
C LEU A 2 -26.71 2.02 -21.48
N ASN A 3 -27.96 2.40 -21.20
CA ASN A 3 -28.93 1.50 -20.56
C ASN A 3 -29.20 0.23 -21.40
N GLU A 4 -29.20 0.34 -22.73
CA GLU A 4 -29.42 -0.81 -23.61
C GLU A 4 -28.18 -1.71 -23.68
N GLU A 5 -26.98 -1.13 -23.68
CA GLU A 5 -25.72 -1.88 -23.61
C GLU A 5 -25.61 -2.65 -22.30
N ALA A 6 -25.97 -2.04 -21.17
CA ALA A 6 -26.02 -2.70 -19.88
C ALA A 6 -27.04 -3.86 -19.86
N ARG A 7 -28.25 -3.66 -20.41
CA ARG A 7 -29.22 -4.76 -20.57
C ARG A 7 -28.73 -5.83 -21.54
N SER A 8 -28.00 -5.46 -22.59
CA SER A 8 -27.41 -6.42 -23.51
C SER A 8 -26.32 -7.26 -22.84
N LEU A 9 -25.52 -6.69 -21.93
CA LEU A 9 -24.55 -7.44 -21.13
C LEU A 9 -25.27 -8.44 -20.20
N ILE A 10 -26.35 -8.03 -19.53
CA ILE A 10 -27.17 -8.92 -18.68
C ILE A 10 -27.78 -10.06 -19.51
N ARG A 11 -28.27 -9.78 -20.73
CA ARG A 11 -28.79 -10.82 -21.63
C ARG A 11 -27.71 -11.83 -22.02
N ARG A 12 -26.51 -11.36 -22.41
CA ARG A 12 -25.37 -12.24 -22.72
C ARG A 12 -24.94 -13.11 -21.54
N LEU A 13 -24.91 -12.55 -20.32
CA LEU A 13 -24.64 -13.29 -19.09
C LEU A 13 -25.62 -14.46 -18.90
N HIS A 14 -26.92 -14.19 -19.05
CA HIS A 14 -27.95 -15.21 -18.91
C HIS A 14 -27.91 -16.23 -20.04
N GLU A 15 -27.67 -15.81 -21.29
CA GLU A 15 -27.54 -16.69 -22.46
C GLU A 15 -26.34 -17.64 -22.36
N ALA A 16 -25.25 -17.22 -21.73
CA ALA A 16 -24.07 -18.06 -21.52
C ALA A 16 -24.30 -19.16 -20.47
N TYR A 17 -25.24 -18.98 -19.54
CA TYR A 17 -25.41 -19.83 -18.36
C TYR A 17 -25.93 -21.24 -18.71
N HIS A 18 -25.12 -22.26 -18.42
CA HIS A 18 -25.56 -23.65 -18.46
C HIS A 18 -26.03 -24.13 -17.07
N PRO A 19 -27.21 -24.77 -16.93
CA PRO A 19 -27.74 -25.17 -15.61
C PRO A 19 -26.85 -26.13 -14.79
N VAL A 20 -26.10 -27.00 -15.48
CA VAL A 20 -25.17 -27.96 -14.84
C VAL A 20 -23.75 -27.40 -14.71
N TYR A 21 -23.14 -27.03 -15.83
CA TYR A 21 -21.74 -26.62 -15.90
C TYR A 21 -21.50 -25.12 -15.66
N GLY A 22 -22.55 -24.31 -15.52
CA GLY A 22 -22.44 -22.86 -15.42
C GLY A 22 -21.90 -22.23 -16.71
N PHE A 23 -21.14 -21.16 -16.57
CA PHE A 23 -20.37 -20.53 -17.63
C PHE A 23 -19.14 -19.84 -17.04
N SER A 24 -18.21 -19.47 -17.90
CA SER A 24 -17.07 -18.63 -17.57
C SER A 24 -16.61 -17.88 -18.82
N THR A 25 -16.37 -16.58 -18.67
CA THR A 25 -15.70 -15.75 -19.68
C THR A 25 -14.24 -15.46 -19.35
N THR A 26 -13.64 -16.28 -18.48
CA THR A 26 -12.22 -16.19 -18.17
C THR A 26 -11.37 -16.60 -19.37
N SER A 27 -10.30 -15.85 -19.65
CA SER A 27 -9.37 -16.16 -20.73
C SER A 27 -8.67 -17.51 -20.52
N CYS A 28 -8.24 -18.14 -21.61
CA CYS A 28 -7.42 -19.36 -21.55
C CYS A 28 -6.12 -19.12 -20.78
N GLN A 29 -5.67 -20.13 -20.04
CA GLN A 29 -4.43 -20.12 -19.27
C GLN A 29 -3.53 -21.27 -19.75
N ILE A 30 -2.25 -20.99 -19.99
CA ILE A 30 -1.30 -21.99 -20.50
C ILE A 30 -1.11 -23.11 -19.49
N TYR A 31 -0.99 -22.78 -18.21
CA TYR A 31 -0.89 -23.76 -17.13
C TYR A 31 -1.98 -24.84 -17.18
N ASP A 32 -3.26 -24.46 -17.15
CA ASP A 32 -4.36 -25.42 -17.17
C ASP A 32 -4.47 -26.17 -18.51
N THR A 33 -4.18 -25.48 -19.62
CA THR A 33 -4.10 -26.09 -20.95
C THR A 33 -3.05 -27.21 -20.99
N ALA A 34 -1.88 -26.99 -20.36
CA ALA A 34 -0.82 -27.99 -20.29
C ALA A 34 -1.22 -29.23 -19.48
N TRP A 35 -1.92 -29.05 -18.36
CA TRP A 35 -2.44 -30.17 -17.58
C TRP A 35 -3.48 -30.99 -18.35
N VAL A 36 -4.40 -30.35 -19.06
CA VAL A 36 -5.40 -31.03 -19.90
C VAL A 36 -4.75 -31.75 -21.09
N ALA A 37 -3.71 -31.18 -21.69
CA ALA A 37 -2.96 -31.79 -22.78
C ALA A 37 -2.26 -33.11 -22.39
N MET A 38 -2.02 -33.35 -21.10
CA MET A 38 -1.35 -34.55 -20.58
C MET A 38 -2.31 -35.70 -20.23
N ILE A 39 -3.61 -35.56 -20.46
CA ILE A 39 -4.58 -36.63 -20.16
C ILE A 39 -4.52 -37.71 -21.23
N SER A 40 -4.26 -38.96 -20.83
CA SER A 40 -4.32 -40.13 -21.70
C SER A 40 -5.42 -41.09 -21.28
N LYS A 41 -6.19 -41.64 -22.23
CA LYS A 41 -7.23 -42.66 -21.99
C LYS A 41 -6.98 -43.90 -22.85
N ILE A 42 -7.35 -45.08 -22.34
CA ILE A 42 -7.41 -46.30 -23.16
C ILE A 42 -8.79 -46.35 -23.85
N VAL A 43 -8.80 -46.32 -25.18
CA VAL A 43 -9.99 -46.43 -26.04
C VAL A 43 -9.76 -47.60 -26.99
N ASP A 44 -10.69 -48.57 -27.02
CA ASP A 44 -10.59 -49.79 -27.85
C ASP A 44 -9.23 -50.51 -27.70
N GLY A 45 -8.72 -50.58 -26.48
CA GLY A 45 -7.43 -51.21 -26.15
C GLY A 45 -6.19 -50.41 -26.56
N ARG A 46 -6.35 -49.17 -27.06
CA ARG A 46 -5.24 -48.27 -27.42
C ARG A 46 -5.20 -47.08 -26.50
N ARG A 47 -4.00 -46.73 -26.00
CA ARG A 47 -3.78 -45.50 -25.24
C ARG A 47 -3.70 -44.31 -26.20
N LEU A 48 -4.47 -43.27 -25.93
CA LEU A 48 -4.56 -42.06 -26.74
C LEU A 48 -4.52 -40.83 -25.84
N TRP A 49 -3.93 -39.72 -26.30
CA TRP A 49 -4.15 -38.40 -25.69
C TRP A 49 -5.61 -37.99 -25.85
N LEU A 50 -6.27 -37.58 -24.78
CA LEU A 50 -7.70 -37.30 -24.79
C LEU A 50 -8.04 -35.95 -25.43
N PHE A 51 -7.14 -34.97 -25.29
CA PHE A 51 -7.26 -33.60 -25.79
C PHE A 51 -6.02 -33.21 -26.61
N PRO A 52 -5.80 -33.83 -27.79
CA PRO A 52 -4.66 -33.51 -28.65
C PRO A 52 -4.64 -32.03 -29.10
N GLU A 53 -5.79 -31.39 -29.18
CA GLU A 53 -5.94 -29.98 -29.53
C GLU A 53 -5.32 -29.06 -28.47
N SER A 54 -5.40 -29.41 -27.19
CA SER A 54 -4.74 -28.65 -26.12
C SER A 54 -3.22 -28.71 -26.23
N PHE A 55 -2.67 -29.83 -26.70
CA PHE A 55 -1.24 -29.91 -27.00
C PHE A 55 -0.86 -29.05 -28.20
N GLN A 56 -1.66 -29.07 -29.27
CA GLN A 56 -1.48 -28.20 -30.43
C GLN A 56 -1.49 -26.71 -30.04
N TYR A 57 -2.42 -26.32 -29.16
CA TYR A 57 -2.50 -24.96 -28.62
C TYR A 57 -1.18 -24.52 -27.96
N LEU A 58 -0.53 -25.41 -27.18
CA LEU A 58 0.78 -25.10 -26.59
C LEU A 58 1.85 -24.86 -27.65
N LEU A 59 1.89 -25.69 -28.70
CA LEU A 59 2.87 -25.57 -29.78
C LEU A 59 2.74 -24.26 -30.56
N GLU A 60 1.50 -23.80 -30.76
CA GLU A 60 1.17 -22.55 -31.46
C GLU A 60 1.44 -21.31 -30.61
N ASN A 61 1.32 -21.42 -29.29
CA ASN A 61 1.51 -20.30 -28.36
C ASN A 61 2.91 -20.25 -27.73
N GLN A 62 3.87 -21.06 -28.21
CA GLN A 62 5.26 -20.96 -27.78
C GLN A 62 5.90 -19.71 -28.38
N ALA A 63 6.43 -18.83 -27.54
CA ALA A 63 7.18 -17.66 -27.99
C ALA A 63 8.52 -18.04 -28.66
N GLU A 64 9.13 -17.09 -29.38
CA GLU A 64 10.40 -17.32 -30.09
C GLU A 64 11.54 -17.72 -29.15
N ASP A 65 11.59 -17.15 -27.95
CA ASP A 65 12.58 -17.49 -26.92
C ASP A 65 12.31 -18.87 -26.27
N GLY A 66 11.16 -19.46 -26.54
CA GLY A 66 10.70 -20.73 -25.99
C GLY A 66 9.79 -20.62 -24.78
N SER A 67 9.45 -19.41 -24.30
CA SER A 67 8.56 -19.18 -23.17
C SER A 67 7.07 -19.30 -23.52
N TRP A 68 6.25 -19.31 -22.47
CA TRP A 68 4.81 -19.04 -22.51
C TRP A 68 4.42 -18.05 -21.43
N GLY A 69 3.29 -17.35 -21.62
CA GLY A 69 2.63 -16.61 -20.53
C GLY A 69 3.41 -15.41 -19.99
N GLN A 70 4.30 -14.79 -20.78
CA GLN A 70 4.97 -13.57 -20.33
C GLN A 70 3.94 -12.48 -20.02
N HIS A 71 4.09 -11.81 -18.87
CA HIS A 71 3.19 -10.75 -18.41
C HIS A 71 3.97 -9.48 -18.08
N PRO A 72 3.50 -8.28 -18.49
CA PRO A 72 4.26 -7.04 -18.31
C PRO A 72 4.48 -6.64 -16.85
N ARG A 73 3.57 -7.05 -15.94
CA ARG A 73 3.59 -6.68 -14.52
C ARG A 73 4.20 -7.73 -13.59
N THR A 74 4.39 -8.97 -14.07
CA THR A 74 4.83 -10.05 -13.20
C THR A 74 5.59 -11.13 -13.97
N LYS A 75 6.73 -11.54 -13.42
CA LYS A 75 7.58 -12.61 -13.95
C LYS A 75 7.07 -13.99 -13.54
N SER A 76 6.33 -14.07 -12.44
CA SER A 76 5.79 -15.32 -11.89
C SER A 76 4.90 -16.09 -12.88
N VAL A 77 4.09 -15.39 -13.69
CA VAL A 77 3.20 -16.01 -14.68
C VAL A 77 4.01 -16.79 -15.72
N GLY A 78 5.03 -16.16 -16.29
CA GLY A 78 5.89 -16.80 -17.29
C GLY A 78 6.59 -18.05 -16.75
N VAL A 79 7.09 -17.99 -15.50
CA VAL A 79 7.75 -19.13 -14.83
C VAL A 79 6.80 -20.32 -14.71
N VAL A 80 5.59 -20.08 -14.23
CA VAL A 80 4.57 -21.13 -14.01
C VAL A 80 4.12 -21.74 -15.34
N ASP A 81 3.76 -20.89 -16.32
CA ASP A 81 3.26 -21.33 -17.62
C ASP A 81 4.34 -22.06 -18.42
N THR A 82 5.58 -21.55 -18.46
CA THR A 82 6.69 -22.18 -19.18
C THR A 82 7.05 -23.54 -18.56
N ALA A 83 7.06 -23.66 -17.23
CA ALA A 83 7.36 -24.93 -16.57
C ALA A 83 6.28 -26.00 -16.82
N ALA A 84 5.00 -25.62 -16.79
CA ALA A 84 3.89 -26.54 -17.08
C ALA A 84 3.87 -26.96 -18.57
N ALA A 85 4.06 -26.03 -19.50
CA ALA A 85 4.12 -26.33 -20.93
C ALA A 85 5.33 -27.23 -21.27
N LEU A 86 6.50 -26.96 -20.69
CA LEU A 86 7.69 -27.81 -20.86
C LEU A 86 7.43 -29.25 -20.35
N LEU A 87 6.74 -29.41 -19.22
CA LEU A 87 6.37 -30.73 -18.71
C LEU A 87 5.47 -31.49 -19.70
N ALA A 88 4.48 -30.80 -20.29
CA ALA A 88 3.63 -31.38 -21.31
C ALA A 88 4.41 -31.80 -22.57
N LEU A 89 5.33 -30.95 -23.07
CA LEU A 89 6.19 -31.29 -24.21
C LEU A 89 7.03 -32.54 -23.95
N LEU A 90 7.65 -32.66 -22.77
CA LEU A 90 8.47 -33.82 -22.41
C LEU A 90 7.65 -35.13 -22.42
N ARG A 91 6.45 -35.11 -21.86
CA ARG A 91 5.57 -36.29 -21.83
C ARG A 91 5.07 -36.70 -23.21
N HIS A 92 4.73 -35.74 -24.07
CA HIS A 92 4.34 -36.00 -25.46
C HIS A 92 5.48 -36.53 -26.31
N VAL A 93 6.73 -36.08 -26.10
CA VAL A 93 7.89 -36.68 -26.81
C VAL A 93 8.16 -38.10 -26.35
N LYS A 94 8.01 -38.38 -25.05
CA LYS A 94 8.19 -39.70 -24.47
C LYS A 94 7.12 -40.69 -24.95
N GLU A 95 5.88 -40.24 -25.10
CA GLU A 95 4.75 -41.02 -25.61
C GLU A 95 3.99 -40.24 -26.72
N PRO A 96 4.42 -40.29 -28.00
CA PRO A 96 3.75 -39.54 -29.07
C PRO A 96 2.28 -39.98 -29.34
N LEU A 97 1.97 -41.25 -29.04
CA LEU A 97 0.66 -41.89 -29.24
C LEU A 97 0.10 -41.64 -30.65
N GLN A 98 -1.08 -41.02 -30.79
CA GLN A 98 -1.74 -40.79 -32.08
C GLN A 98 -1.20 -39.61 -32.89
N LEU A 99 -0.28 -38.82 -32.31
CA LEU A 99 0.23 -37.60 -32.94
C LEU A 99 1.34 -37.94 -33.95
N GLN A 100 1.23 -37.41 -35.17
CA GLN A 100 2.20 -37.61 -36.26
C GLN A 100 3.09 -36.39 -36.50
N TYR A 101 2.76 -35.26 -35.88
CA TYR A 101 3.46 -33.98 -35.98
C TYR A 101 3.47 -33.30 -34.60
N PRO A 102 4.46 -32.44 -34.29
CA PRO A 102 5.62 -32.08 -35.10
C PRO A 102 6.67 -33.19 -35.23
N SER A 103 7.67 -33.01 -36.11
CA SER A 103 8.77 -33.97 -36.24
C SER A 103 9.56 -34.08 -34.92
N PRO A 104 10.20 -35.22 -34.62
CA PRO A 104 11.02 -35.36 -33.43
C PRO A 104 12.06 -34.25 -33.30
N SER A 105 12.72 -33.85 -34.40
CA SER A 105 13.71 -32.77 -34.37
C SER A 105 13.12 -31.42 -33.96
N ASP A 106 11.91 -31.08 -34.44
CA ASP A 106 11.24 -29.82 -34.05
C ASP A 106 10.89 -29.86 -32.56
N MET A 107 10.33 -30.97 -32.08
CA MET A 107 10.02 -31.15 -30.66
C MET A 107 11.24 -30.99 -29.75
N HIS A 108 12.38 -31.58 -30.11
CA HIS A 108 13.62 -31.42 -29.34
C HIS A 108 14.10 -29.96 -29.32
N GLN A 109 13.97 -29.23 -30.43
CA GLN A 109 14.33 -27.80 -30.48
C GLN A 109 13.41 -26.95 -29.61
N ARG A 110 12.09 -27.21 -29.64
CA ARG A 110 11.11 -26.53 -28.80
C ARG A 110 11.36 -26.75 -27.31
N ILE A 111 11.68 -27.99 -26.92
CA ILE A 111 12.07 -28.36 -25.55
C ILE A 111 13.36 -27.64 -25.14
N ASP A 112 14.39 -27.62 -26.00
CA ASP A 112 15.66 -26.96 -25.66
C ASP A 112 15.49 -25.44 -25.48
N ARG A 113 14.70 -24.78 -26.33
CA ARG A 113 14.35 -23.36 -26.17
C ARG A 113 13.57 -23.11 -24.87
N ALA A 114 12.54 -23.91 -24.60
CA ALA A 114 11.74 -23.80 -23.38
C ALA A 114 12.59 -23.99 -22.11
N ARG A 115 13.51 -24.96 -22.11
CA ARG A 115 14.46 -25.18 -21.01
C ARG A 115 15.36 -23.96 -20.79
N LYS A 116 15.93 -23.40 -21.87
CA LYS A 116 16.78 -22.20 -21.81
C LYS A 116 16.01 -20.99 -21.30
N SER A 117 14.79 -20.78 -21.78
CA SER A 117 13.94 -19.68 -21.32
C SER A 117 13.55 -19.85 -19.85
N LEU A 118 13.10 -21.03 -19.42
CA LEU A 118 12.78 -21.27 -18.00
C LEU A 118 13.99 -21.02 -17.09
N CYS A 119 15.19 -21.42 -17.51
CA CYS A 119 16.42 -21.14 -16.77
C CYS A 119 16.68 -19.62 -16.65
N ALA A 120 16.52 -18.86 -17.75
CA ALA A 120 16.68 -17.42 -17.75
C ALA A 120 15.60 -16.71 -16.90
N GLN A 121 14.35 -17.16 -16.98
CA GLN A 121 13.25 -16.60 -16.19
C GLN A 121 13.47 -16.83 -14.69
N LEU A 122 13.83 -18.04 -14.27
CA LEU A 122 14.14 -18.35 -12.87
C LEU A 122 15.32 -17.53 -12.35
N ALA A 123 16.34 -17.31 -13.18
CA ALA A 123 17.49 -16.47 -12.81
C ALA A 123 17.12 -15.00 -12.61
N MET A 124 16.07 -14.50 -13.27
CA MET A 124 15.59 -13.13 -13.16
C MET A 124 14.36 -12.97 -12.25
N TRP A 125 13.93 -14.04 -11.57
CA TRP A 125 12.66 -14.06 -10.83
C TRP A 125 12.79 -13.41 -9.45
N ASP A 126 12.30 -12.17 -9.33
CA ASP A 126 12.45 -11.29 -8.17
C ASP A 126 11.11 -10.79 -7.59
N ASP A 127 9.96 -11.15 -8.19
CA ASP A 127 8.64 -10.60 -7.84
C ASP A 127 7.74 -11.56 -7.03
N ILE A 128 8.25 -12.71 -6.60
CA ILE A 128 7.48 -13.77 -5.93
C ILE A 128 6.74 -13.28 -4.68
N MET A 129 7.39 -12.43 -3.86
CA MET A 129 6.77 -11.87 -2.65
C MET A 129 5.82 -10.70 -2.95
N MET A 130 6.10 -9.94 -4.02
CA MET A 130 5.33 -8.75 -4.36
C MET A 130 3.98 -9.08 -5.00
N THR A 131 3.93 -10.18 -5.76
CA THR A 131 2.75 -10.58 -6.52
C THR A 131 1.99 -11.71 -5.86
N ASN A 132 2.68 -12.58 -5.08
CA ASN A 132 2.10 -13.65 -4.26
C ASN A 132 0.95 -14.41 -4.96
N HIS A 133 1.17 -14.80 -6.22
CA HIS A 133 0.19 -15.56 -7.02
C HIS A 133 -0.28 -16.81 -6.26
N ILE A 134 -1.53 -17.19 -6.47
CA ILE A 134 -2.18 -18.21 -5.65
C ILE A 134 -1.49 -19.56 -5.84
N GLY A 135 -0.95 -20.09 -4.74
CA GLY A 135 -0.38 -21.42 -4.74
C GLY A 135 0.98 -21.50 -5.41
N VAL A 136 1.60 -20.38 -5.82
CA VAL A 136 2.91 -20.40 -6.51
C VAL A 136 3.99 -21.10 -5.68
N GLU A 137 3.91 -20.98 -4.35
CA GLU A 137 4.82 -21.61 -3.39
C GLU A 137 4.59 -23.12 -3.25
N LEU A 138 3.50 -23.65 -3.79
CA LEU A 138 3.20 -25.08 -3.87
C LEU A 138 3.43 -25.62 -5.28
N THR A 139 2.92 -24.91 -6.29
CA THR A 139 2.90 -25.29 -7.70
C THR A 139 4.28 -25.29 -8.34
N VAL A 140 5.07 -24.22 -8.19
CA VAL A 140 6.38 -24.15 -8.85
C VAL A 140 7.33 -25.24 -8.32
N PRO A 141 7.48 -25.46 -7.01
CA PRO A 141 8.33 -26.55 -6.52
C PRO A 141 7.86 -27.94 -6.97
N ALA A 142 6.54 -28.15 -7.12
CA ALA A 142 5.99 -29.39 -7.65
C ALA A 142 6.36 -29.57 -9.12
N LEU A 143 6.16 -28.56 -9.97
CA LEU A 143 6.53 -28.58 -11.38
C LEU A 143 8.03 -28.83 -11.57
N LEU A 144 8.90 -28.15 -10.81
CA LEU A 144 10.36 -28.37 -10.88
C LEU A 144 10.73 -29.82 -10.51
N THR A 145 10.01 -30.41 -9.55
CA THR A 145 10.19 -31.83 -9.18
C THR A 145 9.74 -32.75 -10.31
N TYR A 146 8.60 -32.46 -10.97
CA TYR A 146 8.10 -33.25 -12.09
C TYR A 146 9.02 -33.16 -13.31
N LEU A 147 9.50 -31.96 -13.66
CA LEU A 147 10.48 -31.77 -14.74
C LEU A 147 11.74 -32.61 -14.51
N LYS A 148 12.31 -32.57 -13.30
CA LYS A 148 13.47 -33.38 -12.92
C LYS A 148 13.19 -34.89 -12.99
N SER A 149 11.95 -35.31 -12.78
CA SER A 149 11.56 -36.73 -12.89
C SER A 149 11.41 -37.22 -14.33
N GLU A 150 11.08 -36.33 -15.27
CA GLU A 150 11.03 -36.66 -16.70
C GLU A 150 12.42 -36.60 -17.35
N ASP A 151 13.26 -35.64 -16.94
CA ASP A 151 14.65 -35.51 -17.37
C ASP A 151 15.53 -35.04 -16.19
N SER A 152 16.44 -35.90 -15.75
CA SER A 152 17.31 -35.63 -14.59
C SER A 152 18.28 -34.47 -14.79
N SER A 153 18.50 -34.02 -16.04
CA SER A 153 19.29 -32.84 -16.37
C SER A 153 18.54 -31.52 -16.12
N LEU A 154 17.21 -31.55 -15.94
CA LEU A 154 16.38 -30.39 -15.62
C LEU A 154 16.44 -30.08 -14.12
N SER A 155 17.62 -29.69 -13.66
CA SER A 155 17.84 -29.17 -12.31
C SER A 155 18.16 -27.68 -12.39
N PHE A 156 17.35 -26.86 -11.74
CA PHE A 156 17.48 -25.41 -11.76
C PHE A 156 18.02 -24.91 -10.42
N ASP A 157 18.98 -24.02 -10.48
CA ASP A 157 19.48 -23.26 -9.35
C ASP A 157 19.36 -21.77 -9.65
N PHE A 158 18.81 -21.03 -8.70
CA PHE A 158 18.45 -19.62 -8.87
C PHE A 158 18.34 -18.96 -7.50
N GLU A 159 18.52 -17.65 -7.46
CA GLU A 159 18.66 -16.87 -6.23
C GLU A 159 17.44 -16.99 -5.30
N SER A 160 16.23 -16.87 -5.85
CA SER A 160 14.99 -16.89 -5.06
C SER A 160 14.54 -18.30 -4.60
N LYS A 161 15.36 -19.35 -4.83
CA LYS A 161 14.98 -20.74 -4.55
C LYS A 161 14.83 -21.04 -3.06
N GLU A 162 15.74 -20.56 -2.23
CA GLU A 162 15.65 -20.75 -0.77
C GLU A 162 14.42 -20.05 -0.19
N LEU A 163 14.14 -18.83 -0.67
CA LEU A 163 12.93 -18.09 -0.31
C LEU A 163 11.67 -18.86 -0.71
N LEU A 164 11.56 -19.31 -1.96
CA LEU A 164 10.43 -20.13 -2.44
C LEU A 164 10.22 -21.38 -1.56
N MET A 165 11.29 -22.09 -1.18
CA MET A 165 11.21 -23.28 -0.34
C MET A 165 10.84 -22.96 1.11
N SER A 166 11.27 -21.80 1.63
CA SER A 166 10.85 -21.31 2.95
C SER A 166 9.36 -20.99 2.97
N MET A 167 8.83 -20.32 1.93
CA MET A 167 7.39 -20.05 1.76
C MET A 167 6.58 -21.35 1.70
N ARG A 168 7.05 -22.33 0.91
CA ARG A 168 6.46 -23.67 0.84
C ARG A 168 6.40 -24.32 2.22
N THR A 169 7.52 -24.31 2.95
CA THR A 169 7.64 -24.93 4.28
C THR A 169 6.68 -24.27 5.28
N ALA A 170 6.63 -22.94 5.31
CA ALA A 170 5.72 -22.19 6.17
C ALA A 170 4.24 -22.50 5.85
N LYS A 171 3.89 -22.65 4.57
CA LYS A 171 2.53 -23.01 4.14
C LYS A 171 2.19 -24.45 4.53
N LEU A 172 3.07 -25.41 4.27
CA LEU A 172 2.86 -26.81 4.61
C LEU A 172 2.80 -27.05 6.12
N ALA A 173 3.54 -26.27 6.93
CA ALA A 173 3.47 -26.35 8.39
C ALA A 173 2.07 -26.03 8.95
N ARG A 174 1.26 -25.25 8.22
CA ARG A 174 -0.12 -24.91 8.55
C ARG A 174 -1.14 -25.78 7.81
N PHE A 175 -0.70 -26.65 6.91
CA PHE A 175 -1.56 -27.44 6.04
C PHE A 175 -1.74 -28.86 6.57
N ASN A 176 -2.99 -29.28 6.74
CA ASN A 176 -3.32 -30.65 7.10
C ASN A 176 -3.68 -31.45 5.85
N PHE A 177 -2.84 -32.40 5.45
CA PHE A 177 -3.11 -33.27 4.30
C PHE A 177 -4.39 -34.09 4.45
N GLU A 178 -4.77 -34.47 5.67
CA GLU A 178 -6.04 -35.18 5.92
C GLU A 178 -7.26 -34.33 5.55
N SER A 179 -7.12 -33.01 5.43
CA SER A 179 -8.21 -32.14 4.96
C SER A 179 -8.66 -32.47 3.53
N PHE A 180 -7.79 -33.05 2.69
CA PHE A 180 -8.17 -33.52 1.36
C PHE A 180 -9.19 -34.67 1.40
N TYR A 181 -9.25 -35.45 2.47
CA TYR A 181 -10.15 -36.60 2.57
C TYR A 181 -11.41 -36.31 3.39
N GLN A 182 -11.53 -35.10 3.94
CA GLN A 182 -12.71 -34.69 4.70
C GLN A 182 -13.90 -34.39 3.78
N ARG A 183 -15.10 -34.34 4.35
CA ARG A 183 -16.34 -34.03 3.60
C ARG A 183 -16.41 -32.57 3.13
N LYS A 184 -15.85 -31.64 3.91
CA LYS A 184 -15.81 -30.22 3.53
C LYS A 184 -14.60 -30.00 2.61
N PRO A 185 -14.79 -29.40 1.42
CA PRO A 185 -13.68 -29.17 0.51
C PRO A 185 -12.71 -28.13 1.10
N SER A 186 -11.42 -28.42 0.98
CA SER A 186 -10.34 -27.46 1.20
C SER A 186 -10.11 -26.65 -0.08
N SER A 187 -9.74 -25.37 0.03
CA SER A 187 -9.37 -24.56 -1.15
C SER A 187 -8.20 -25.14 -1.93
N ALA A 188 -7.34 -25.95 -1.28
CA ALA A 188 -6.25 -26.66 -1.93
C ALA A 188 -6.71 -27.69 -2.98
N ILE A 189 -7.99 -28.10 -2.98
CA ILE A 189 -8.55 -28.96 -4.03
C ILE A 189 -8.52 -28.27 -5.40
N HIS A 190 -8.51 -26.93 -5.44
CA HIS A 190 -8.35 -26.18 -6.68
C HIS A 190 -6.98 -26.42 -7.35
N SER A 191 -5.99 -26.94 -6.61
CA SER A 191 -4.61 -27.16 -7.05
C SER A 191 -4.10 -28.57 -6.72
N LEU A 192 -4.93 -29.63 -6.86
CA LEU A 192 -4.52 -31.01 -6.57
C LEU A 192 -3.30 -31.45 -7.37
N GLU A 193 -3.10 -30.89 -8.56
CA GLU A 193 -1.97 -31.20 -9.43
C GLU A 193 -0.61 -30.85 -8.81
N ALA A 194 -0.56 -29.98 -7.79
CA ALA A 194 0.66 -29.71 -7.02
C ALA A 194 1.03 -30.84 -6.03
N PHE A 195 0.17 -31.85 -5.87
CA PHE A 195 0.24 -32.88 -4.84
C PHE A 195 0.21 -34.31 -5.39
N VAL A 196 0.54 -34.52 -6.67
CA VAL A 196 0.50 -35.84 -7.35
C VAL A 196 1.17 -36.97 -6.55
N THR A 197 2.26 -36.67 -5.84
CA THR A 197 3.03 -37.67 -5.07
C THR A 197 2.67 -37.74 -3.58
N GLN A 198 1.73 -36.92 -3.12
CA GLN A 198 1.40 -36.72 -1.70
C GLN A 198 -0.06 -37.05 -1.37
N VAL A 199 -0.94 -37.10 -2.37
CA VAL A 199 -2.38 -37.35 -2.20
C VAL A 199 -2.78 -38.66 -2.87
N ASP A 200 -3.67 -39.39 -2.20
CA ASP A 200 -4.35 -40.57 -2.73
C ASP A 200 -5.57 -40.11 -3.53
N PHE A 201 -5.46 -40.13 -4.87
CA PHE A 201 -6.51 -39.61 -5.76
C PHE A 201 -7.79 -40.46 -5.76
N ASP A 202 -7.74 -41.72 -5.32
CA ASP A 202 -8.95 -42.54 -5.18
C ASP A 202 -9.82 -42.04 -4.01
N LYS A 203 -9.20 -41.41 -3.01
CA LYS A 203 -9.89 -40.88 -1.81
C LYS A 203 -10.40 -39.46 -1.94
N VAL A 204 -10.22 -38.80 -3.09
CA VAL A 204 -10.74 -37.43 -3.32
C VAL A 204 -11.94 -37.38 -4.27
N ALA A 205 -12.37 -38.52 -4.81
CA ALA A 205 -13.49 -38.61 -5.76
C ALA A 205 -14.80 -37.98 -5.24
N HIS A 206 -15.05 -38.02 -3.93
CA HIS A 206 -16.23 -37.42 -3.31
C HIS A 206 -16.27 -35.88 -3.36
N HIS A 207 -15.15 -35.25 -3.73
CA HIS A 207 -15.10 -33.80 -3.96
C HIS A 207 -15.62 -33.36 -5.32
N LEU A 208 -15.77 -34.28 -6.27
CA LEU A 208 -16.35 -33.96 -7.57
C LEU A 208 -17.72 -33.30 -7.39
N PHE A 209 -17.92 -32.22 -8.15
CA PHE A 209 -19.20 -31.56 -8.28
C PHE A 209 -19.44 -31.22 -9.74
N ASN A 210 -20.51 -31.79 -10.32
CA ASN A 210 -20.78 -31.73 -11.76
C ASN A 210 -19.56 -32.10 -12.62
N GLY A 211 -18.76 -33.06 -12.17
CA GLY A 211 -17.54 -33.51 -12.83
C GLY A 211 -16.27 -32.69 -12.55
N SER A 212 -16.37 -31.55 -11.86
CA SER A 212 -15.19 -30.71 -11.58
C SER A 212 -14.61 -30.95 -10.18
N MET A 213 -13.28 -30.85 -10.07
CA MET A 213 -12.59 -30.66 -8.79
C MET A 213 -12.50 -29.17 -8.47
N LEU A 214 -13.45 -28.67 -7.69
CA LEU A 214 -13.54 -27.26 -7.26
C LEU A 214 -13.37 -26.26 -8.42
N ALA A 215 -14.08 -26.53 -9.53
CA ALA A 215 -14.10 -25.72 -10.75
C ALA A 215 -12.70 -25.47 -11.39
N SER A 216 -11.73 -26.37 -11.16
CA SER A 216 -10.36 -26.27 -11.69
C SER A 216 -10.11 -27.34 -12.77
N PRO A 217 -9.88 -26.94 -14.04
CA PRO A 217 -9.53 -27.88 -15.09
C PRO A 217 -8.21 -28.62 -14.85
N SER A 218 -7.14 -27.95 -14.39
CA SER A 218 -5.88 -28.65 -14.06
C SER A 218 -6.03 -29.69 -12.95
N SER A 219 -6.78 -29.37 -11.90
CA SER A 219 -7.02 -30.27 -10.78
C SER A 219 -7.86 -31.48 -11.22
N THR A 220 -8.87 -31.24 -12.07
CA THR A 220 -9.69 -32.31 -12.65
C THR A 220 -8.88 -33.18 -13.61
N ALA A 221 -7.97 -32.59 -14.39
CA ALA A 221 -7.03 -33.33 -15.23
C ALA A 221 -6.10 -34.23 -14.39
N ALA A 222 -5.53 -33.70 -13.31
CA ALA A 222 -4.72 -34.48 -12.38
C ALA A 222 -5.52 -35.64 -11.76
N TYR A 223 -6.78 -35.40 -11.38
CA TYR A 223 -7.66 -36.47 -10.92
C TYR A 223 -7.84 -37.59 -11.94
N LEU A 224 -8.17 -37.26 -13.20
CA LEU A 224 -8.30 -38.27 -14.26
C LEU A 224 -6.99 -39.02 -14.56
N MET A 225 -5.84 -38.38 -14.41
CA MET A 225 -4.54 -39.01 -14.64
C MET A 225 -4.09 -39.94 -13.51
N HIS A 226 -4.55 -39.73 -12.28
CA HIS A 226 -4.00 -40.38 -11.09
C HIS A 226 -5.00 -41.22 -10.30
N ALA A 227 -6.31 -41.09 -10.54
CA ALA A 227 -7.30 -42.02 -10.01
C ALA A 227 -7.18 -43.40 -10.69
N SER A 228 -7.41 -44.46 -9.92
CA SER A 228 -7.35 -45.85 -10.41
C SER A 228 -8.50 -46.19 -11.37
N SER A 229 -9.64 -45.50 -11.22
CA SER A 229 -10.84 -45.69 -12.02
C SER A 229 -11.13 -44.45 -12.86
N TRP A 230 -11.48 -44.65 -14.13
CA TRP A 230 -11.86 -43.56 -15.01
C TRP A 230 -13.22 -42.98 -14.61
N ASP A 231 -13.33 -41.65 -14.57
CA ASP A 231 -14.57 -40.95 -14.23
C ASP A 231 -15.13 -40.22 -15.46
N ASP A 232 -16.26 -40.71 -15.97
CA ASP A 232 -16.90 -40.15 -17.17
C ASP A 232 -17.52 -38.75 -16.92
N ALA A 233 -17.87 -38.42 -15.67
CA ALA A 233 -18.40 -37.10 -15.33
C ALA A 233 -17.27 -36.05 -15.37
N ALA A 234 -16.08 -36.41 -14.87
CA ALA A 234 -14.90 -35.55 -14.94
C ALA A 234 -14.42 -35.33 -16.38
N GLU A 235 -14.41 -36.38 -17.21
CA GLU A 235 -14.18 -36.22 -18.65
C GLU A 235 -15.27 -35.33 -19.29
N GLY A 236 -16.54 -35.56 -18.97
CA GLY A 236 -17.66 -34.78 -19.49
C GLY A 236 -17.54 -33.29 -19.17
N TYR A 237 -17.13 -32.96 -17.94
CA TYR A 237 -16.81 -31.59 -17.54
C TYR A 237 -15.69 -30.99 -18.39
N LEU A 238 -14.54 -31.67 -18.53
CA LEU A 238 -13.43 -31.12 -19.33
C LEU A 238 -13.79 -30.97 -20.81
N ARG A 239 -14.60 -31.87 -21.38
CA ARG A 239 -15.15 -31.72 -22.74
C ARG A 239 -16.09 -30.53 -22.87
N HIS A 240 -16.89 -30.25 -21.85
CA HIS A 240 -17.70 -29.05 -21.79
C HIS A 240 -16.81 -27.79 -21.74
N VAL A 241 -15.83 -27.74 -20.83
CA VAL A 241 -14.90 -26.60 -20.73
C VAL A 241 -14.15 -26.37 -22.04
N PHE A 242 -13.68 -27.44 -22.68
CA PHE A 242 -13.02 -27.37 -23.99
C PHE A 242 -13.90 -26.74 -25.07
N SER A 243 -15.19 -27.15 -25.15
CA SER A 243 -16.09 -26.70 -26.20
C SER A 243 -16.75 -25.34 -25.94
N ALA A 244 -17.15 -25.07 -24.69
CA ALA A 244 -17.94 -23.90 -24.30
C ALA A 244 -17.13 -22.82 -23.56
N GLY A 245 -15.92 -23.13 -23.09
CA GLY A 245 -15.02 -22.14 -22.49
C GLY A 245 -14.42 -21.18 -23.51
N ALA A 246 -13.59 -20.25 -23.05
CA ALA A 246 -13.00 -19.20 -23.90
C ALA A 246 -12.16 -19.72 -25.08
N GLY A 247 -11.66 -20.96 -25.01
CA GLY A 247 -10.94 -21.59 -26.12
C GLY A 247 -11.82 -22.08 -27.26
N GLN A 248 -13.14 -22.19 -27.06
CA GLN A 248 -14.13 -22.51 -28.10
C GLN A 248 -13.78 -23.73 -28.98
N GLY A 249 -13.23 -24.79 -28.38
CA GLY A 249 -12.79 -25.99 -29.07
C GLY A 249 -11.41 -25.88 -29.75
N GLY A 250 -10.73 -24.75 -29.66
CA GLY A 250 -9.38 -24.52 -30.20
C GLY A 250 -8.23 -25.06 -29.36
N GLY A 251 -8.50 -25.77 -28.27
CA GLY A 251 -7.48 -26.39 -27.41
C GLY A 251 -7.13 -25.60 -26.14
N GLY A 252 -7.27 -24.28 -26.14
CA GLY A 252 -7.04 -23.45 -24.96
C GLY A 252 -8.06 -23.69 -23.85
N ILE A 253 -7.60 -23.78 -22.60
CA ILE A 253 -8.44 -24.07 -21.43
C ILE A 253 -8.33 -22.93 -20.42
N PRO A 254 -9.46 -22.35 -19.92
CA PRO A 254 -9.43 -21.41 -18.80
C PRO A 254 -9.03 -22.12 -17.51
N GLY A 255 -8.41 -21.44 -16.55
CA GLY A 255 -8.01 -22.09 -15.30
C GLY A 255 -9.06 -22.15 -14.21
N THR A 256 -10.24 -21.57 -14.45
CA THR A 256 -11.41 -21.72 -13.57
C THR A 256 -12.69 -21.75 -14.41
N HIS A 257 -13.50 -22.81 -14.23
CA HIS A 257 -14.79 -22.96 -14.89
C HIS A 257 -15.73 -23.85 -14.05
N PRO A 258 -16.98 -23.43 -13.78
CA PRO A 258 -17.54 -22.11 -14.06
C PRO A 258 -17.04 -21.01 -13.11
N THR A 259 -17.39 -19.78 -13.44
CA THR A 259 -17.25 -18.55 -12.62
C THR A 259 -18.58 -17.78 -12.58
N SER A 260 -19.71 -18.48 -12.72
CA SER A 260 -21.01 -17.85 -12.97
C SER A 260 -21.45 -16.90 -11.85
N TYR A 261 -21.29 -17.31 -10.60
CA TYR A 261 -21.69 -16.48 -9.47
C TYR A 261 -20.83 -15.22 -9.38
N PHE A 262 -19.51 -15.37 -9.52
CA PHE A 262 -18.57 -14.27 -9.61
C PHE A 262 -18.98 -13.27 -10.70
N GLU A 263 -19.15 -13.72 -11.93
CA GLU A 263 -19.49 -12.83 -13.05
C GLU A 263 -20.87 -12.18 -12.90
N PHE A 264 -21.88 -12.91 -12.45
CA PHE A 264 -23.20 -12.33 -12.17
C PHE A 264 -23.13 -11.24 -11.11
N ASN A 265 -22.50 -11.53 -9.97
CA ASN A 265 -22.44 -10.63 -8.83
C ASN A 265 -21.62 -9.37 -9.17
N TRP A 266 -20.46 -9.53 -9.81
CA TRP A 266 -19.63 -8.40 -10.19
C TRP A 266 -20.31 -7.48 -11.19
N VAL A 267 -20.90 -8.03 -12.25
CA VAL A 267 -21.54 -7.21 -13.28
C VAL A 267 -22.72 -6.44 -12.70
N ILE A 268 -23.61 -7.11 -11.96
CA ILE A 268 -24.80 -6.47 -11.39
C ILE A 268 -24.42 -5.39 -10.38
N ALA A 269 -23.57 -5.72 -9.40
CA ALA A 269 -23.18 -4.75 -8.37
C ALA A 269 -22.44 -3.55 -8.97
N THR A 270 -21.52 -3.78 -9.91
CA THR A 270 -20.73 -2.72 -10.56
C THR A 270 -21.61 -1.75 -11.34
N LEU A 271 -22.57 -2.26 -12.13
CA LEU A 271 -23.51 -1.41 -12.86
C LEU A 271 -24.38 -0.58 -11.90
N LEU A 272 -24.95 -1.20 -10.86
CA LEU A 272 -25.81 -0.50 -9.90
C LEU A 272 -25.03 0.57 -9.11
N GLN A 273 -23.82 0.27 -8.64
CA GLN A 273 -22.95 1.22 -7.93
C GLN A 273 -22.53 2.41 -8.81
N ALA A 274 -22.46 2.23 -10.13
CA ALA A 274 -22.13 3.29 -11.07
C ALA A 274 -23.31 4.23 -11.41
N GLY A 275 -24.48 4.00 -10.79
CA GLY A 275 -25.67 4.83 -10.94
C GLY A 275 -26.64 4.35 -12.02
N PHE A 276 -26.54 3.10 -12.49
CA PHE A 276 -27.69 2.47 -13.17
C PHE A 276 -28.77 2.17 -12.14
N THR A 277 -30.02 2.52 -12.43
CA THR A 277 -31.16 2.19 -11.57
C THR A 277 -31.67 0.78 -11.85
N THR A 278 -32.42 0.19 -10.92
CA THR A 278 -33.14 -1.08 -11.18
C THR A 278 -34.07 -0.99 -12.39
N SER A 279 -34.65 0.19 -12.64
CA SER A 279 -35.46 0.44 -13.85
C SER A 279 -34.62 0.49 -15.13
N ASP A 280 -33.38 1.02 -15.08
CA ASP A 280 -32.50 1.05 -16.25
C ASP A 280 -32.12 -0.36 -16.71
N LEU A 281 -31.87 -1.25 -15.73
CA LEU A 281 -31.42 -2.63 -15.95
C LEU A 281 -32.58 -3.63 -16.11
N ASN A 282 -33.81 -3.20 -15.90
CA ASN A 282 -34.98 -4.08 -15.86
C ASN A 282 -35.14 -4.88 -17.17
N CYS A 283 -34.98 -6.19 -17.05
CA CYS A 283 -35.23 -7.19 -18.08
C CYS A 283 -35.57 -8.54 -17.42
N ARG A 284 -36.10 -9.49 -18.20
CA ARG A 284 -36.48 -10.82 -17.68
C ARG A 284 -35.25 -11.57 -17.18
N GLU A 285 -34.15 -11.43 -17.89
CA GLU A 285 -32.88 -12.11 -17.67
C GLU A 285 -32.24 -11.68 -16.33
N LEU A 286 -32.37 -10.40 -15.95
CA LEU A 286 -31.92 -9.92 -14.64
C LEU A 286 -32.63 -10.64 -13.49
N HIS A 287 -33.95 -10.82 -13.59
CA HIS A 287 -34.73 -11.52 -12.58
C HIS A 287 -34.35 -13.01 -12.50
N SER A 288 -34.12 -13.65 -13.65
CA SER A 288 -33.61 -15.02 -13.70
C SER A 288 -32.25 -15.15 -13.03
N ILE A 289 -31.31 -14.22 -13.30
CA ILE A 289 -29.99 -14.21 -12.66
C ILE A 289 -30.11 -14.01 -11.15
N ALA A 290 -30.94 -13.07 -10.68
CA ALA A 290 -31.17 -12.87 -9.26
C ALA A 290 -31.67 -14.14 -8.57
N ASN A 291 -32.61 -14.87 -9.20
CA ASN A 291 -33.09 -16.15 -8.69
C ASN A 291 -32.00 -17.23 -8.67
N ILE A 292 -31.10 -17.25 -9.65
CA ILE A 292 -29.93 -18.14 -9.66
C ILE A 292 -29.00 -17.83 -8.48
N ILE A 293 -28.72 -16.56 -8.20
CA ILE A 293 -27.89 -16.14 -7.07
C ILE A 293 -28.54 -16.54 -5.74
N ILE A 294 -29.83 -16.26 -5.54
CA ILE A 294 -30.59 -16.64 -4.33
C ILE A 294 -30.56 -18.15 -4.14
N SER A 295 -30.77 -18.92 -5.21
CA SER A 295 -30.70 -20.39 -5.17
C SER A 295 -29.30 -20.87 -4.81
N GLY A 296 -28.25 -20.18 -5.27
CA GLY A 296 -26.87 -20.43 -4.89
C GLY A 296 -26.64 -20.28 -3.39
N PHE A 297 -27.09 -19.16 -2.79
CA PHE A 297 -27.05 -18.96 -1.34
C PHE A 297 -27.79 -20.07 -0.59
N GLN A 298 -28.96 -20.49 -1.05
CA GLN A 298 -29.71 -21.57 -0.41
C GLN A 298 -28.98 -22.92 -0.52
N GLY A 299 -28.37 -23.19 -1.68
CA GLY A 299 -27.61 -24.41 -1.96
C GLY A 299 -26.39 -24.60 -1.08
N ASP A 300 -25.69 -23.50 -0.75
CA ASP A 300 -24.48 -23.50 0.08
C ASP A 300 -24.73 -22.93 1.50
N HIS A 301 -25.96 -23.11 2.02
CA HIS A 301 -26.32 -22.83 3.42
C HIS A 301 -26.11 -21.37 3.88
N GLY A 302 -26.45 -20.43 3.01
CA GLY A 302 -26.46 -18.98 3.27
C GLY A 302 -25.13 -18.28 2.95
N VAL A 303 -24.20 -18.97 2.30
CA VAL A 303 -22.99 -18.38 1.70
C VAL A 303 -22.89 -18.72 0.23
N LEU A 304 -21.96 -18.08 -0.47
CA LEU A 304 -21.71 -18.25 -1.91
C LEU A 304 -20.20 -18.39 -2.15
N GLY A 305 -19.82 -18.76 -3.37
CA GLY A 305 -18.46 -18.70 -3.88
C GLY A 305 -18.47 -18.32 -5.35
N PHE A 306 -17.31 -18.27 -6.01
CA PHE A 306 -17.26 -18.04 -7.47
C PHE A 306 -18.01 -19.12 -8.28
N ALA A 307 -18.15 -20.31 -7.71
CA ALA A 307 -18.90 -21.46 -8.21
C ALA A 307 -19.56 -22.23 -7.05
N PRO A 308 -20.55 -23.11 -7.31
CA PRO A 308 -21.17 -23.92 -6.26
C PRO A 308 -20.14 -24.73 -5.45
N ARG A 309 -20.32 -24.81 -4.12
CA ARG A 309 -19.41 -25.45 -3.14
C ARG A 309 -18.03 -24.81 -3.00
N ALA A 310 -17.67 -23.81 -3.81
CA ALA A 310 -16.39 -23.12 -3.76
C ALA A 310 -16.45 -21.88 -2.86
N ILE A 311 -17.05 -22.01 -1.67
CA ILE A 311 -17.44 -20.89 -0.82
C ILE A 311 -16.26 -20.01 -0.39
N ASP A 312 -16.47 -18.70 -0.42
CA ASP A 312 -15.51 -17.68 0.01
C ASP A 312 -16.23 -16.40 0.42
N VAL A 313 -15.56 -15.53 1.18
CA VAL A 313 -16.17 -14.29 1.67
C VAL A 313 -16.35 -13.24 0.57
N ASP A 314 -15.53 -13.27 -0.48
CA ASP A 314 -15.48 -12.25 -1.53
C ASP A 314 -16.76 -12.30 -2.37
N ASP A 315 -17.04 -13.47 -2.93
CA ASP A 315 -18.24 -13.78 -3.70
C ASP A 315 -19.50 -13.77 -2.85
N THR A 316 -19.42 -14.23 -1.60
CA THR A 316 -20.54 -14.12 -0.64
C THR A 316 -20.92 -12.66 -0.43
N ALA A 317 -19.95 -11.79 -0.13
CA ALA A 317 -20.19 -10.38 0.10
C ALA A 317 -20.68 -9.68 -1.16
N LYS A 318 -20.10 -9.96 -2.33
CA LYS A 318 -20.55 -9.36 -3.59
C LYS A 318 -21.96 -9.81 -3.98
N GLY A 319 -22.32 -11.06 -3.74
CA GLY A 319 -23.67 -11.57 -3.94
C GLY A 319 -24.70 -10.90 -3.03
N LEU A 320 -24.37 -10.74 -1.74
CA LEU A 320 -25.22 -9.99 -0.80
C LEU A 320 -25.38 -8.53 -1.22
N LEU A 321 -24.31 -7.88 -1.67
CA LEU A 321 -24.33 -6.51 -2.18
C LEU A 321 -25.22 -6.41 -3.43
N ALA A 322 -25.04 -7.30 -4.41
CA ALA A 322 -25.84 -7.31 -5.64
C ALA A 322 -27.35 -7.45 -5.34
N LEU A 323 -27.72 -8.38 -4.46
CA LEU A 323 -29.12 -8.56 -4.05
C LEU A 323 -29.66 -7.37 -3.25
N SER A 324 -28.85 -6.77 -2.37
CA SER A 324 -29.27 -5.58 -1.60
C SER A 324 -29.52 -4.37 -2.50
N LEU A 325 -28.64 -4.15 -3.48
CA LEU A 325 -28.80 -3.08 -4.49
C LEU A 325 -30.01 -3.32 -5.42
N LEU A 326 -30.34 -4.58 -5.70
CA LEU A 326 -31.56 -4.97 -6.42
C LEU A 326 -32.83 -4.91 -5.56
N GLN A 327 -32.70 -4.73 -4.24
CA GLN A 327 -33.81 -4.83 -3.27
C GLN A 327 -34.46 -6.23 -3.24
N LEU A 328 -33.64 -7.27 -3.40
CA LEU A 328 -34.03 -8.68 -3.42
C LEU A 328 -33.28 -9.48 -2.33
N ASP A 329 -32.94 -8.85 -1.22
CA ASP A 329 -32.12 -9.42 -0.14
C ASP A 329 -32.93 -10.01 1.03
N ALA A 330 -34.26 -10.01 0.97
CA ALA A 330 -35.13 -10.45 2.06
C ALA A 330 -34.90 -11.90 2.53
N ASP A 331 -34.53 -12.79 1.59
CA ASP A 331 -34.30 -14.21 1.84
C ASP A 331 -32.83 -14.57 2.12
N VAL A 332 -31.94 -13.58 2.18
CA VAL A 332 -30.50 -13.78 2.44
C VAL A 332 -30.01 -12.98 3.65
N SER A 333 -29.15 -13.61 4.46
CA SER A 333 -28.59 -13.01 5.68
C SER A 333 -27.08 -12.92 5.59
N ALA A 334 -26.50 -11.89 6.20
CA ALA A 334 -25.06 -11.80 6.41
C ALA A 334 -24.56 -12.71 7.55
N ALA A 335 -25.45 -13.25 8.39
CA ALA A 335 -25.04 -14.03 9.57
C ALA A 335 -24.19 -15.28 9.24
N PRO A 336 -24.48 -16.07 8.19
CA PRO A 336 -23.63 -17.19 7.79
C PRO A 336 -22.23 -16.75 7.34
N MET A 337 -22.14 -15.65 6.57
CA MET A 337 -20.85 -15.05 6.17
C MET A 337 -20.01 -14.70 7.40
N ILE A 338 -20.62 -14.02 8.37
CA ILE A 338 -19.97 -13.64 9.63
C ILE A 338 -19.52 -14.89 10.40
N SER A 339 -20.42 -15.86 10.58
CA SER A 339 -20.12 -17.07 11.34
C SER A 339 -18.97 -17.89 10.76
N ILE A 340 -18.75 -17.85 9.44
CA ILE A 340 -17.75 -18.68 8.77
C ILE A 340 -16.43 -17.93 8.62
N PHE A 341 -16.46 -16.65 8.25
CA PHE A 341 -15.28 -15.94 7.76
C PHE A 341 -14.73 -14.88 8.72
N GLU A 342 -15.49 -14.47 9.75
CA GLU A 342 -15.00 -13.48 10.71
C GLU A 342 -13.75 -13.98 11.45
N ALA A 343 -12.75 -13.12 11.53
CA ALA A 343 -11.55 -13.28 12.35
C ALA A 343 -11.52 -12.20 13.45
N GLU A 344 -10.40 -12.12 14.17
CA GLU A 344 -10.23 -11.19 15.28
C GLU A 344 -10.39 -9.73 14.81
N ASP A 345 -9.65 -9.35 13.78
CA ASP A 345 -9.51 -7.98 13.27
C ASP A 345 -9.99 -7.79 11.83
N HIS A 346 -10.26 -8.87 11.09
CA HIS A 346 -10.66 -8.83 9.67
C HIS A 346 -11.61 -9.98 9.30
N PHE A 347 -11.97 -10.08 8.02
CA PHE A 347 -12.64 -11.24 7.41
C PHE A 347 -11.69 -12.03 6.52
N ARG A 348 -11.68 -13.34 6.71
CA ARG A 348 -10.86 -14.26 5.92
C ARG A 348 -11.53 -14.58 4.58
N THR A 349 -10.80 -14.57 3.47
CA THR A 349 -11.35 -15.00 2.17
C THR A 349 -11.70 -16.49 2.18
N PHE A 350 -10.71 -17.32 2.54
CA PHE A 350 -10.90 -18.76 2.72
C PHE A 350 -10.53 -19.20 4.14
N LEU A 351 -11.15 -20.28 4.60
CA LEU A 351 -10.78 -20.91 5.87
C LEU A 351 -9.32 -21.37 5.84
N GLY A 352 -8.55 -21.00 6.86
CA GLY A 352 -7.14 -21.38 7.00
C GLY A 352 -6.16 -20.59 6.15
N GLU A 353 -6.58 -19.48 5.52
CA GLU A 353 -5.67 -18.64 4.73
C GLU A 353 -4.52 -18.05 5.57
N ARG A 354 -3.40 -17.78 4.89
CA ARG A 354 -2.20 -17.17 5.50
C ARG A 354 -2.34 -15.65 5.57
N ASP A 355 -2.57 -15.03 4.43
CA ASP A 355 -2.60 -13.58 4.26
C ASP A 355 -4.04 -13.12 4.01
N PRO A 356 -4.54 -12.10 4.73
CA PRO A 356 -5.88 -11.56 4.50
C PRO A 356 -5.97 -10.82 3.17
N SER A 357 -7.16 -10.77 2.58
CA SER A 357 -7.44 -9.98 1.37
C SER A 357 -7.98 -8.60 1.70
N PHE A 358 -7.37 -7.57 1.11
CA PHE A 358 -7.84 -6.20 1.24
C PHE A 358 -9.16 -5.99 0.49
N THR A 359 -9.28 -6.54 -0.71
CA THR A 359 -10.48 -6.40 -1.57
C THR A 359 -11.68 -7.15 -0.99
N SER A 360 -11.48 -8.35 -0.42
CA SER A 360 -12.56 -9.08 0.26
C SER A 360 -13.12 -8.34 1.46
N ASN A 361 -12.27 -7.65 2.23
CA ASN A 361 -12.74 -6.82 3.33
C ASN A 361 -13.48 -5.56 2.81
N CYS A 362 -13.06 -4.98 1.68
CA CYS A 362 -13.86 -3.91 1.03
C CYS A 362 -15.25 -4.40 0.63
N HIS A 363 -15.35 -5.60 0.05
CA HIS A 363 -16.65 -6.19 -0.32
C HIS A 363 -17.52 -6.48 0.90
N VAL A 364 -16.96 -7.02 1.98
CA VAL A 364 -17.69 -7.22 3.24
C VAL A 364 -18.23 -5.89 3.76
N LEU A 365 -17.41 -4.83 3.78
CA LEU A 365 -17.85 -3.51 4.24
C LEU A 365 -19.01 -2.99 3.39
N LEU A 366 -18.88 -3.02 2.06
CA LEU A 366 -19.95 -2.63 1.13
C LEU A 366 -21.23 -3.45 1.34
N ALA A 367 -21.11 -4.78 1.44
CA ALA A 367 -22.25 -5.65 1.65
C ALA A 367 -23.00 -5.29 2.93
N LEU A 368 -22.30 -5.10 4.05
CA LEU A 368 -22.92 -4.75 5.34
C LEU A 368 -23.54 -3.36 5.35
N LEU A 369 -22.90 -2.36 4.71
CA LEU A 369 -23.40 -0.99 4.62
C LEU A 369 -24.72 -0.88 3.83
N HIS A 370 -24.92 -1.73 2.82
CA HIS A 370 -26.09 -1.69 1.95
C HIS A 370 -27.29 -2.51 2.47
N ARG A 371 -27.13 -3.23 3.59
CA ARG A 371 -28.24 -3.97 4.20
C ARG A 371 -29.24 -3.08 4.91
N GLN A 372 -30.50 -3.47 4.85
CA GLN A 372 -31.58 -2.83 5.63
C GLN A 372 -31.40 -3.04 7.13
N ASP A 373 -30.82 -4.17 7.56
CA ASP A 373 -30.60 -4.51 8.96
C ASP A 373 -29.16 -4.30 9.45
N LYS A 374 -28.40 -3.42 8.77
CA LYS A 374 -27.00 -3.06 9.09
C LYS A 374 -26.73 -2.68 10.54
N ALA A 375 -27.72 -2.14 11.26
CA ALA A 375 -27.61 -1.82 12.69
C ALA A 375 -27.23 -3.05 13.55
N LYS A 376 -27.54 -4.27 13.10
CA LYS A 376 -27.14 -5.52 13.77
C LYS A 376 -25.65 -5.84 13.61
N TYR A 377 -24.98 -5.23 12.64
CA TYR A 377 -23.64 -5.57 12.19
C TYR A 377 -22.64 -4.41 12.39
N LEU A 378 -22.98 -3.41 13.22
CA LEU A 378 -22.10 -2.29 13.54
C LEU A 378 -20.70 -2.73 14.02
N PRO A 379 -20.54 -3.77 14.88
CA PRO A 379 -19.21 -4.23 15.28
C PRO A 379 -18.37 -4.71 14.09
N GLN A 380 -18.98 -5.43 13.14
CA GLN A 380 -18.32 -5.93 11.94
C GLN A 380 -17.98 -4.79 10.96
N ILE A 381 -18.86 -3.79 10.84
CA ILE A 381 -18.59 -2.59 10.03
C ILE A 381 -17.38 -1.83 10.59
N ILE A 382 -17.35 -1.58 11.90
CA ILE A 382 -16.23 -0.90 12.57
C ILE A 382 -14.94 -1.72 12.42
N LYS A 383 -15.01 -3.04 12.63
CA LYS A 383 -13.87 -3.95 12.46
C LYS A 383 -13.28 -3.83 11.05
N THR A 384 -14.13 -3.93 10.04
CA THR A 384 -13.69 -3.90 8.63
C THR A 384 -13.14 -2.53 8.26
N ALA A 385 -13.78 -1.44 8.71
CA ALA A 385 -13.27 -0.08 8.50
C ALA A 385 -11.90 0.13 9.17
N LYS A 386 -11.71 -0.34 10.41
CA LYS A 386 -10.43 -0.30 11.12
C LYS A 386 -9.33 -1.07 10.38
N TYR A 387 -9.62 -2.30 9.96
CA TYR A 387 -8.69 -3.12 9.19
C TYR A 387 -8.26 -2.42 7.90
N LEU A 388 -9.21 -1.97 7.09
CA LEU A 388 -8.94 -1.28 5.83
C LEU A 388 -8.15 0.02 6.04
N SER A 389 -8.52 0.82 7.04
CA SER A 389 -7.80 2.05 7.36
C SER A 389 -6.37 1.76 7.82
N ASN A 390 -6.14 0.72 8.62
CA ASN A 390 -4.80 0.37 9.09
C ASN A 390 -3.92 -0.17 7.95
N VAL A 391 -4.45 -1.04 7.09
CA VAL A 391 -3.69 -1.54 5.93
C VAL A 391 -3.30 -0.40 5.01
N TRP A 392 -4.19 0.56 4.73
CA TRP A 392 -3.82 1.75 3.96
C TRP A 392 -2.82 2.63 4.70
N TRP A 393 -3.02 2.86 6.01
CA TRP A 393 -2.18 3.72 6.84
C TRP A 393 -0.71 3.28 6.86
N ASP A 394 -0.49 1.97 6.95
CA ASP A 394 0.83 1.37 7.01
C ASP A 394 1.43 1.10 5.60
N CYS A 395 0.63 1.23 4.54
CA CYS A 395 1.06 0.93 3.17
C CYS A 395 2.03 1.99 2.60
N ASP A 396 3.23 1.56 2.26
CA ASP A 396 4.20 2.38 1.51
C ASP A 396 3.96 2.23 0.00
N GLY A 397 3.60 3.33 -0.67
CA GLY A 397 3.31 3.37 -2.10
C GLY A 397 1.87 2.96 -2.45
N GLU A 398 1.75 1.89 -3.23
CA GLU A 398 0.49 1.42 -3.82
C GLU A 398 -0.11 0.28 -3.00
N VAL A 399 -1.39 0.38 -2.63
CA VAL A 399 -2.13 -0.72 -2.00
C VAL A 399 -2.29 -1.88 -2.98
N LYS A 400 -2.10 -3.10 -2.51
CA LYS A 400 -2.15 -4.32 -3.32
C LYS A 400 -3.11 -5.32 -2.73
N ASP A 401 -3.52 -6.26 -3.56
CA ASP A 401 -4.30 -7.41 -3.15
C ASP A 401 -3.89 -8.65 -3.95
N LYS A 402 -4.08 -9.83 -3.37
CA LYS A 402 -3.62 -11.10 -3.95
C LYS A 402 -4.46 -11.59 -5.13
N TRP A 403 -5.66 -11.04 -5.33
CA TRP A 403 -6.59 -11.43 -6.39
C TRP A 403 -6.47 -10.60 -7.67
N HIS A 404 -5.72 -9.49 -7.64
CA HIS A 404 -5.68 -8.52 -8.72
C HIS A 404 -4.32 -7.80 -8.84
N LEU A 405 -3.72 -7.80 -10.03
CA LEU A 405 -2.38 -7.22 -10.28
C LEU A 405 -2.36 -5.69 -10.35
N SER A 406 -3.48 -5.04 -10.63
CA SER A 406 -3.58 -3.57 -10.58
C SER A 406 -3.91 -3.08 -9.18
N HIS A 407 -3.16 -2.08 -8.69
CA HIS A 407 -3.45 -1.36 -7.44
C HIS A 407 -4.71 -0.49 -7.52
N LEU A 408 -5.16 -0.13 -8.74
CA LEU A 408 -6.33 0.72 -8.92
C LEU A 408 -7.63 -0.01 -8.56
N TYR A 409 -7.66 -1.34 -8.66
CA TYR A 409 -8.81 -2.14 -8.26
C TYR A 409 -9.08 -2.09 -6.73
N PRO A 410 -8.12 -2.42 -5.84
CA PRO A 410 -8.32 -2.23 -4.40
C PRO A 410 -8.51 -0.76 -4.02
N THR A 411 -7.86 0.19 -4.70
CA THR A 411 -8.04 1.63 -4.46
C THR A 411 -9.48 2.07 -4.75
N MET A 412 -10.07 1.61 -5.86
CA MET A 412 -11.46 1.88 -6.22
C MET A 412 -12.43 1.33 -5.16
N LEU A 413 -12.23 0.08 -4.72
CA LEU A 413 -13.10 -0.54 -3.72
C LEU A 413 -13.01 0.16 -2.36
N LEU A 414 -11.81 0.59 -1.95
CA LEU A 414 -11.64 1.41 -0.76
C LEU A 414 -12.40 2.73 -0.90
N ALA A 415 -12.23 3.42 -2.02
CA ALA A 415 -12.87 4.71 -2.25
C ALA A 415 -14.41 4.60 -2.21
N GLN A 416 -14.97 3.58 -2.85
CA GLN A 416 -16.42 3.30 -2.81
C GLN A 416 -16.88 2.98 -1.39
N SER A 417 -16.22 2.05 -0.71
CA SER A 417 -16.64 1.61 0.63
C SER A 417 -16.55 2.70 1.69
N PHE A 418 -15.50 3.53 1.66
CA PHE A 418 -15.35 4.64 2.61
C PHE A 418 -16.25 5.83 2.26
N THR A 419 -16.55 6.07 0.98
CA THR A 419 -17.54 7.08 0.60
C THR A 419 -18.93 6.68 1.09
N ASP A 420 -19.34 5.43 0.91
CA ASP A 420 -20.60 4.90 1.43
C ASP A 420 -20.66 4.97 2.96
N LEU A 421 -19.58 4.62 3.65
CA LEU A 421 -19.49 4.71 5.11
C LEU A 421 -19.66 6.16 5.59
N LEU A 422 -18.92 7.10 5.02
CA LEU A 422 -18.98 8.52 5.42
C LEU A 422 -20.33 9.14 5.04
N HIS A 423 -20.94 8.72 3.93
CA HIS A 423 -22.28 9.14 3.56
C HIS A 423 -23.29 8.73 4.64
N GLN A 424 -23.26 7.47 5.06
CA GLN A 424 -24.13 6.98 6.13
C GLN A 424 -23.86 7.63 7.48
N ALA A 425 -22.59 7.86 7.83
CA ALA A 425 -22.24 8.62 9.04
C ALA A 425 -22.70 10.10 8.96
N THR A 426 -22.85 10.66 7.76
CA THR A 426 -23.38 12.02 7.57
C THR A 426 -24.90 12.06 7.76
N GLU A 427 -25.62 11.03 7.32
CA GLU A 427 -27.10 10.98 7.37
C GLU A 427 -27.66 10.38 8.66
N ASP A 428 -26.95 9.44 9.30
CA ASP A 428 -27.41 8.69 10.47
C ASP A 428 -26.52 8.97 11.68
N SER A 429 -27.06 9.71 12.65
CA SER A 429 -26.39 10.04 13.91
C SER A 429 -25.99 8.81 14.75
N ALA A 430 -26.73 7.69 14.67
CA ALA A 430 -26.38 6.46 15.37
C ALA A 430 -25.17 5.80 14.73
N MET A 431 -25.08 5.84 13.40
CA MET A 431 -23.91 5.38 12.66
C MET A 431 -22.69 6.26 12.95
N TYR A 432 -22.85 7.58 12.99
CA TYR A 432 -21.77 8.50 13.36
C TYR A 432 -21.23 8.22 14.78
N ALA A 433 -22.13 8.02 15.75
CA ALA A 433 -21.77 7.92 17.17
C ALA A 433 -20.94 6.67 17.52
N VAL A 434 -20.89 5.65 16.67
CA VAL A 434 -20.09 4.43 16.93
C VAL A 434 -18.65 4.52 16.48
N PHE A 435 -18.27 5.52 15.67
CA PHE A 435 -16.89 5.74 15.27
C PHE A 435 -16.24 6.78 16.18
N ASP A 436 -15.05 6.45 16.68
CA ASP A 436 -14.21 7.44 17.34
C ASP A 436 -13.62 8.44 16.33
N SER A 437 -13.24 9.62 16.81
CA SER A 437 -12.74 10.71 15.97
C SER A 437 -11.42 10.38 15.28
N GLU A 438 -10.59 9.52 15.88
CA GLU A 438 -9.31 9.11 15.30
C GLU A 438 -9.55 8.24 14.07
N LEU A 439 -10.43 7.25 14.17
CA LEU A 439 -10.82 6.38 13.08
C LEU A 439 -11.50 7.15 11.95
N LEU A 440 -12.41 8.07 12.24
CA LEU A 440 -13.01 8.92 11.20
C LEU A 440 -11.98 9.79 10.48
N SER A 441 -10.98 10.30 11.21
CA SER A 441 -9.87 11.06 10.60
C SER A 441 -9.02 10.17 9.70
N LYS A 442 -8.66 8.96 10.16
CA LYS A 442 -7.92 7.97 9.36
C LYS A 442 -8.68 7.57 8.10
N ILE A 443 -9.98 7.26 8.21
CA ILE A 443 -10.85 6.95 7.07
C ILE A 443 -10.85 8.11 6.06
N SER A 444 -11.01 9.35 6.55
CA SER A 444 -11.03 10.55 5.69
C SER A 444 -9.69 10.77 4.97
N ILE A 445 -8.56 10.57 5.67
CA ILE A 445 -7.21 10.65 5.09
C ILE A 445 -7.03 9.57 4.02
N CYS A 446 -7.38 8.31 4.33
CA CYS A 446 -7.25 7.19 3.39
C CYS A 446 -8.05 7.45 2.12
N LEU A 447 -9.30 7.89 2.26
CA LEU A 447 -10.19 8.20 1.14
C LEU A 447 -9.68 9.39 0.31
N PHE A 448 -9.23 10.46 0.98
CA PHE A 448 -8.65 11.62 0.30
C PHE A 448 -7.42 11.22 -0.50
N GLN A 449 -6.50 10.46 0.10
CA GLN A 449 -5.30 9.97 -0.57
C GLN A 449 -5.65 9.04 -1.73
N ALA A 450 -6.60 8.12 -1.58
CA ALA A 450 -7.02 7.23 -2.67
C ALA A 450 -7.49 8.01 -3.91
N CYS A 451 -8.35 9.02 -3.70
CA CYS A 451 -8.87 9.86 -4.76
C CYS A 451 -7.78 10.77 -5.35
N PHE A 452 -7.04 11.48 -4.50
CA PHE A 452 -6.07 12.49 -4.92
C PHE A 452 -4.84 11.87 -5.60
N ARG A 453 -4.28 10.78 -5.04
CA ARG A 453 -3.15 10.06 -5.67
C ARG A 453 -3.54 9.49 -7.03
N THR A 454 -4.78 9.03 -7.20
CA THR A 454 -5.31 8.60 -8.51
C THR A 454 -5.37 9.78 -9.49
N LEU A 455 -5.88 10.94 -9.07
CA LEU A 455 -5.92 12.15 -9.88
C LEU A 455 -4.51 12.62 -10.32
N LEU A 456 -3.53 12.56 -9.42
CA LEU A 456 -2.14 12.97 -9.68
C LEU A 456 -1.39 12.06 -10.68
N ARG A 457 -1.92 10.87 -10.97
CA ARG A 457 -1.28 9.84 -11.81
C ARG A 457 -1.91 9.69 -13.19
N GLN A 458 -2.88 10.52 -13.55
CA GLN A 458 -3.46 10.47 -14.90
C GLN A 458 -2.39 10.82 -15.94
N GLU A 459 -2.28 10.02 -16.99
CA GLU A 459 -1.34 10.23 -18.08
C GLU A 459 -1.81 11.32 -19.05
N ASP A 460 -0.92 11.76 -19.95
CA ASP A 460 -1.19 12.83 -20.92
C ASP A 460 -2.30 12.46 -21.92
N ASP A 461 -2.46 11.18 -22.24
CA ASP A 461 -3.53 10.68 -23.10
C ASP A 461 -4.90 10.55 -22.37
N GLY A 462 -4.91 10.80 -21.06
CA GLY A 462 -6.09 10.70 -20.20
C GLY A 462 -6.30 9.33 -19.57
N SER A 463 -5.50 8.33 -19.94
CA SER A 463 -5.57 6.99 -19.38
C SER A 463 -4.93 6.91 -18.00
N TRP A 464 -5.09 5.74 -17.38
CA TRP A 464 -4.18 5.25 -16.36
C TRP A 464 -3.52 3.98 -16.89
N ASN A 465 -2.19 4.01 -16.99
CA ASN A 465 -1.35 2.92 -17.49
C ASN A 465 -1.67 2.49 -18.94
N GLY A 466 -2.34 3.33 -19.74
CA GLY A 466 -2.73 2.99 -21.12
C GLY A 466 -3.73 1.83 -21.24
N GLN A 467 -4.46 1.47 -20.17
CA GLN A 467 -5.27 0.25 -20.12
C GLN A 467 -6.74 0.53 -19.78
N PRO A 468 -7.71 -0.16 -20.43
CA PRO A 468 -9.13 0.17 -20.31
C PRO A 468 -9.73 -0.20 -18.95
N GLU A 469 -9.37 -1.34 -18.36
CA GLU A 469 -9.87 -1.74 -17.05
C GLU A 469 -9.31 -0.83 -15.94
N GLU A 470 -8.01 -0.55 -15.97
CA GLU A 470 -7.37 0.38 -15.02
C GLU A 470 -7.90 1.81 -15.12
N THR A 471 -8.10 2.31 -16.35
CA THR A 471 -8.75 3.61 -16.56
C THR A 471 -10.18 3.62 -16.04
N SER A 472 -10.90 2.51 -16.17
CA SER A 472 -12.26 2.37 -15.61
C SER A 472 -12.24 2.42 -14.08
N TYR A 473 -11.33 1.70 -13.42
CA TYR A 473 -11.15 1.74 -11.97
C TYR A 473 -10.78 3.14 -11.48
N ALA A 474 -9.88 3.82 -12.18
CA ALA A 474 -9.45 5.17 -11.83
C ALA A 474 -10.60 6.18 -11.95
N ILE A 475 -11.39 6.13 -13.04
CA ILE A 475 -12.60 6.96 -13.20
C ILE A 475 -13.57 6.72 -12.06
N LEU A 476 -13.84 5.46 -11.73
CA LEU A 476 -14.77 5.09 -10.64
C LEU A 476 -14.25 5.53 -9.26
N THR A 477 -12.93 5.56 -9.08
CA THR A 477 -12.26 6.08 -7.86
C THR A 477 -12.44 7.59 -7.74
N ILE A 478 -12.02 8.37 -8.75
CA ILE A 478 -12.09 9.84 -8.69
C ILE A 478 -13.53 10.36 -8.75
N ALA A 479 -14.47 9.57 -9.30
CA ALA A 479 -15.89 9.86 -9.22
C ALA A 479 -16.38 9.94 -7.77
N GLN A 480 -15.85 9.12 -6.86
CA GLN A 480 -16.20 9.18 -5.44
C GLN A 480 -15.88 10.54 -4.83
N ALA A 481 -14.77 11.15 -5.25
CA ALA A 481 -14.35 12.47 -4.79
C ALA A 481 -15.42 13.55 -5.01
N THR A 482 -16.28 13.41 -6.02
CA THR A 482 -17.35 14.39 -6.32
C THR A 482 -18.40 14.49 -5.21
N HIS A 483 -18.53 13.46 -4.38
CA HIS A 483 -19.47 13.44 -3.26
C HIS A 483 -18.90 14.07 -1.98
N LEU A 484 -17.58 14.20 -1.89
CA LEU A 484 -16.86 14.54 -0.67
C LEU A 484 -16.66 16.04 -0.52
N VAL A 485 -17.02 16.59 0.65
CA VAL A 485 -16.92 18.03 0.92
C VAL A 485 -15.49 18.56 0.77
N VAL A 486 -14.49 17.72 1.05
CA VAL A 486 -13.06 18.02 0.99
C VAL A 486 -12.52 18.17 -0.45
N PHE A 487 -13.28 17.77 -1.47
CA PHE A 487 -12.88 17.92 -2.88
C PHE A 487 -13.65 19.05 -3.60
N ARG A 488 -14.45 19.85 -2.89
CA ARG A 488 -15.30 20.89 -3.47
C ARG A 488 -14.54 21.84 -4.41
N ASP A 489 -13.35 22.28 -4.01
CA ASP A 489 -12.54 23.22 -4.79
C ASP A 489 -11.74 22.55 -5.92
N LEU A 490 -11.76 21.21 -5.98
CA LEU A 490 -11.08 20.39 -6.98
C LEU A 490 -12.03 19.78 -8.01
N LEU A 491 -13.34 20.06 -7.91
CA LEU A 491 -14.35 19.55 -8.85
C LEU A 491 -14.00 19.82 -10.33
N PRO A 492 -13.51 21.01 -10.74
CA PRO A 492 -13.15 21.24 -12.14
C PRO A 492 -12.03 20.29 -12.65
N GLN A 493 -11.05 19.99 -11.79
CA GLN A 493 -9.95 19.07 -12.09
C GLN A 493 -10.43 17.63 -12.16
N ILE A 494 -11.30 17.23 -11.25
CA ILE A 494 -11.92 15.90 -11.24
C ILE A 494 -12.75 15.69 -12.51
N GLU A 495 -13.62 16.64 -12.86
CA GLU A 495 -14.43 16.59 -14.07
C GLU A 495 -13.57 16.54 -15.34
N LEU A 496 -12.48 17.31 -15.38
CA LEU A 496 -11.52 17.25 -16.48
C LEU A 496 -10.86 15.88 -16.60
N ALA A 497 -10.40 15.30 -15.49
CA ALA A 497 -9.77 14.00 -15.47
C ALA A 497 -10.75 12.89 -15.91
N ILE A 498 -11.97 12.88 -15.39
CA ILE A 498 -13.03 11.94 -15.80
C ILE A 498 -13.32 12.05 -17.30
N ARG A 499 -13.42 13.27 -17.83
CA ARG A 499 -13.68 13.51 -19.26
C ARG A 499 -12.54 12.98 -20.14
N ARG A 500 -11.29 13.18 -19.73
CA ARG A 500 -10.10 12.69 -20.45
C ARG A 500 -10.04 11.15 -20.42
N GLY A 501 -10.27 10.53 -19.26
CA GLY A 501 -10.33 9.07 -19.15
C GLY A 501 -11.45 8.47 -19.98
N LYS A 502 -12.64 9.09 -19.99
CA LYS A 502 -13.74 8.68 -20.86
C LYS A 502 -13.39 8.82 -22.34
N ALA A 503 -12.69 9.88 -22.74
CA ALA A 503 -12.24 10.06 -24.11
C ALA A 503 -11.24 8.97 -24.52
N PHE A 504 -10.32 8.61 -23.62
CA PHE A 504 -9.42 7.47 -23.82
C PHE A 504 -10.20 6.16 -24.02
N LEU A 505 -11.15 5.83 -23.12
CA LEU A 505 -12.00 4.64 -23.26
C LEU A 505 -12.82 4.64 -24.56
N ALA A 506 -13.30 5.80 -25.01
CA ALA A 506 -14.04 5.90 -26.27
C ALA A 506 -13.14 5.77 -27.52
N SER A 507 -11.84 6.05 -27.39
CA SER A 507 -10.89 6.03 -28.50
C SER A 507 -10.55 4.63 -29.01
N GLY A 508 -10.73 3.59 -28.18
CA GLY A 508 -10.27 2.23 -28.51
C GLY A 508 -8.75 2.10 -28.68
N SER A 509 -7.97 3.12 -28.32
CA SER A 509 -6.54 3.23 -28.65
C SER A 509 -5.62 2.55 -27.65
N TRP A 510 -6.00 1.36 -27.19
CA TRP A 510 -5.16 0.49 -26.35
C TRP A 510 -4.79 -0.78 -27.11
N VAL A 511 -3.75 -1.47 -26.63
CA VAL A 511 -3.28 -2.74 -27.21
C VAL A 511 -4.22 -3.89 -26.80
N VAL A 512 -3.75 -5.13 -26.77
CA VAL A 512 -4.46 -6.24 -26.14
C VAL A 512 -4.65 -5.92 -24.65
N PRO A 513 -5.88 -5.97 -24.12
CA PRO A 513 -6.12 -5.74 -22.69
C PRO A 513 -5.31 -6.69 -21.82
N ASP A 514 -4.70 -6.14 -20.76
CA ASP A 514 -3.92 -6.90 -19.79
C ASP A 514 -4.76 -7.90 -18.99
N HIS A 515 -4.08 -8.89 -18.40
CA HIS A 515 -4.69 -9.93 -17.56
C HIS A 515 -4.46 -9.60 -16.09
N TYR A 516 -5.40 -8.89 -15.47
CA TYR A 516 -5.19 -8.42 -14.10
C TYR A 516 -5.64 -9.39 -13.02
N TRP A 517 -6.61 -10.26 -13.29
CA TRP A 517 -7.09 -11.21 -12.30
C TRP A 517 -6.08 -12.33 -12.09
N THR A 518 -5.90 -12.77 -10.85
CA THR A 518 -4.94 -13.82 -10.52
C THR A 518 -5.65 -15.06 -10.00
N SER A 519 -5.26 -16.22 -10.54
CA SER A 519 -5.55 -17.53 -9.97
C SER A 519 -4.21 -18.25 -9.76
N LYS A 520 -4.01 -19.40 -10.40
CA LYS A 520 -2.70 -20.06 -10.54
C LYS A 520 -1.77 -19.21 -11.42
N THR A 521 -2.35 -18.56 -12.43
CA THR A 521 -1.68 -17.57 -13.30
C THR A 521 -2.63 -16.39 -13.56
N ALA A 522 -2.18 -15.41 -14.34
CA ALA A 522 -2.98 -14.23 -14.67
C ALA A 522 -4.05 -14.55 -15.74
N TYR A 523 -5.24 -13.98 -15.58
CA TYR A 523 -6.36 -14.09 -16.53
C TYR A 523 -7.19 -12.81 -16.59
N ARG A 524 -8.11 -12.77 -17.55
CA ARG A 524 -9.07 -11.68 -17.75
C ARG A 524 -10.48 -12.24 -17.77
N VAL A 525 -11.46 -11.48 -17.28
CA VAL A 525 -12.88 -11.88 -17.26
C VAL A 525 -13.67 -10.91 -18.14
N ALA A 526 -14.09 -11.36 -19.32
CA ALA A 526 -14.59 -10.46 -20.36
C ALA A 526 -15.85 -9.67 -19.93
N PHE A 527 -16.84 -10.34 -19.32
CA PHE A 527 -18.08 -9.67 -18.93
C PHE A 527 -17.89 -8.70 -17.75
N VAL A 528 -16.98 -8.99 -16.83
CA VAL A 528 -16.64 -8.10 -15.73
C VAL A 528 -15.91 -6.85 -16.26
N ALA A 529 -15.00 -7.03 -17.22
CA ALA A 529 -14.33 -5.93 -17.91
C ALA A 529 -15.32 -5.00 -18.64
N ASP A 530 -16.30 -5.58 -19.35
CA ASP A 530 -17.38 -4.85 -20.01
C ASP A 530 -18.18 -4.02 -18.99
N ALA A 531 -18.51 -4.61 -17.83
CA ALA A 531 -19.25 -3.91 -16.78
C ALA A 531 -18.50 -2.71 -16.21
N TYR A 532 -17.18 -2.83 -15.98
CA TYR A 532 -16.37 -1.70 -15.49
C TYR A 532 -16.29 -0.55 -16.50
N GLN A 533 -16.14 -0.87 -17.80
CA GLN A 533 -16.15 0.17 -18.85
C GLN A 533 -17.52 0.86 -18.96
N LEU A 534 -18.62 0.10 -18.91
CA LEU A 534 -19.97 0.65 -18.89
C LEU A 534 -20.24 1.50 -17.64
N ALA A 535 -19.76 1.06 -16.49
CA ALA A 535 -19.83 1.79 -15.22
C ALA A 535 -19.08 3.13 -15.31
N ALA A 536 -17.83 3.12 -15.79
CA ALA A 536 -17.04 4.33 -16.00
C ALA A 536 -17.73 5.28 -17.00
N ALA A 537 -18.32 4.76 -18.07
CA ALA A 537 -19.07 5.56 -19.03
C ALA A 537 -20.32 6.20 -18.43
N LYS A 538 -21.08 5.45 -17.61
CA LYS A 538 -22.32 5.91 -16.94
C LYS A 538 -22.02 6.98 -15.91
N ILE A 539 -21.09 6.74 -14.99
CA ILE A 539 -20.80 7.69 -13.90
C ILE A 539 -20.34 9.04 -14.45
N SER A 540 -19.57 9.00 -15.55
CA SER A 540 -19.11 10.19 -16.27
C SER A 540 -20.24 11.02 -16.90
N THR A 541 -21.44 10.45 -17.09
CA THR A 541 -22.62 11.22 -17.54
C THR A 541 -23.36 11.87 -16.39
N ILE A 542 -23.40 11.21 -15.23
CA ILE A 542 -24.14 11.68 -14.04
C ILE A 542 -23.44 12.86 -13.37
N ILE A 543 -22.11 12.81 -13.29
CA ILE A 543 -21.32 13.84 -12.59
C ILE A 543 -21.48 15.23 -13.21
N VAL A 544 -21.74 15.30 -14.52
CA VAL A 544 -21.97 16.57 -15.23
C VAL A 544 -23.27 17.27 -14.78
N ASP A 545 -24.21 16.53 -14.16
CA ASP A 545 -25.57 17.00 -13.90
C ASP A 545 -25.91 17.21 -12.40
N ASN A 546 -24.98 16.96 -11.46
CA ASN A 546 -25.29 16.78 -10.03
C ASN A 546 -24.95 17.95 -9.07
N LYS A 547 -25.67 17.96 -7.94
CA LYS A 547 -25.67 18.93 -6.83
C LYS A 547 -24.45 18.81 -5.88
N PRO A 548 -24.15 19.84 -5.06
CA PRO A 548 -22.90 19.97 -4.30
C PRO A 548 -22.67 18.91 -3.23
N ALA A 549 -21.39 18.64 -2.96
CA ALA A 549 -20.87 17.73 -1.95
C ALA A 549 -21.36 18.03 -0.52
N ASN A 550 -21.86 16.98 0.16
CA ASN A 550 -22.29 16.98 1.56
C ASN A 550 -21.60 15.90 2.41
N VAL A 551 -21.03 14.85 1.80
CA VAL A 551 -20.39 13.76 2.55
C VAL A 551 -19.16 14.27 3.28
N GLY A 552 -19.08 13.98 4.58
CA GLY A 552 -17.99 14.43 5.45
C GLY A 552 -18.16 15.85 6.00
N GLN A 553 -19.36 16.43 5.93
CA GLN A 553 -19.62 17.78 6.47
C GLN A 553 -19.26 17.93 7.95
N PHE A 554 -19.34 16.86 8.74
CA PHE A 554 -18.98 16.85 10.16
C PHE A 554 -17.48 17.11 10.43
N LEU A 555 -16.61 17.07 9.42
CA LEU A 555 -15.19 17.36 9.56
C LEU A 555 -14.92 18.86 9.84
N ASP A 556 -15.84 19.76 9.43
CA ASP A 556 -15.78 21.22 9.63
C ASP A 556 -14.38 21.84 9.44
N LEU A 557 -13.74 21.58 8.29
CA LEU A 557 -12.36 22.00 8.03
C LEU A 557 -12.22 23.51 7.70
N ALA A 558 -13.32 24.22 7.43
CA ALA A 558 -13.27 25.60 6.94
C ALA A 558 -12.50 26.58 7.86
N PRO A 559 -12.70 26.57 9.20
CA PRO A 559 -11.93 27.42 10.10
C PRO A 559 -10.43 27.07 10.13
N LEU A 560 -10.08 25.81 9.89
CA LEU A 560 -8.69 25.36 9.85
C LEU A 560 -8.02 25.76 8.53
N LEU A 561 -8.68 25.51 7.39
CA LEU A 561 -8.19 25.93 6.08
C LEU A 561 -7.95 27.44 6.02
N SER A 562 -8.86 28.24 6.56
CA SER A 562 -8.68 29.70 6.65
C SER A 562 -7.46 30.13 7.47
N ARG A 563 -7.06 29.35 8.50
CA ARG A 563 -5.81 29.60 9.22
C ARG A 563 -4.60 29.20 8.39
N MET A 564 -4.66 28.03 7.75
CA MET A 564 -3.56 27.50 6.94
C MET A 564 -3.31 28.32 5.66
N ASP A 565 -4.34 28.96 5.11
CA ASP A 565 -4.22 29.88 3.96
C ASP A 565 -3.24 31.04 4.23
N LYS A 566 -3.12 31.48 5.48
CA LYS A 566 -2.13 32.50 5.86
C LYS A 566 -0.69 32.01 5.69
N HIS A 567 -0.46 30.72 5.85
CA HIS A 567 0.84 30.09 5.60
C HIS A 567 1.07 29.85 4.10
N LEU A 568 -0.01 29.66 3.32
CA LEU A 568 0.05 29.43 1.88
C LEU A 568 0.67 30.62 1.12
N GLU A 569 0.41 31.87 1.53
CA GLU A 569 1.04 33.05 0.94
C GLU A 569 2.56 33.05 1.10
N THR A 570 3.05 32.64 2.27
CA THR A 570 4.49 32.48 2.56
C THR A 570 5.07 31.34 1.73
N VAL A 571 4.39 30.20 1.69
CA VAL A 571 4.86 29.00 0.99
C VAL A 571 4.87 29.21 -0.53
N ARG A 572 3.96 30.01 -1.10
CA ARG A 572 3.98 30.41 -2.51
C ARG A 572 5.22 31.23 -2.92
N GLN A 573 5.93 31.81 -1.97
CA GLN A 573 7.19 32.54 -2.23
C GLN A 573 8.40 31.60 -2.33
N THR A 574 8.24 30.34 -1.94
CA THR A 574 9.30 29.31 -2.05
C THR A 574 9.45 28.82 -3.48
N GLN A 575 10.65 28.35 -3.83
CA GLN A 575 10.90 27.77 -5.16
C GLN A 575 10.11 26.48 -5.38
N PHE A 576 9.77 25.74 -4.31
CA PHE A 576 9.01 24.49 -4.37
C PHE A 576 7.62 24.67 -4.98
N CYS A 577 6.91 25.74 -4.59
CA CYS A 577 5.56 26.01 -5.08
C CYS A 577 5.53 26.70 -6.44
N ALA A 578 6.59 27.42 -6.82
CA ALA A 578 6.64 28.14 -8.10
C ALA A 578 6.49 27.21 -9.31
N SER A 579 6.91 25.95 -9.20
CA SER A 579 6.80 24.94 -10.28
C SER A 579 5.55 24.07 -10.22
N MET A 580 4.69 24.21 -9.20
CA MET A 580 3.52 23.35 -9.00
C MET A 580 2.23 23.99 -9.49
N PRO A 581 1.30 23.22 -10.11
CA PRO A 581 -0.04 23.71 -10.38
C PRO A 581 -0.76 24.12 -9.09
N SER A 582 -1.44 25.27 -9.09
CA SER A 582 -2.09 25.81 -7.88
C SER A 582 -3.12 24.85 -7.25
N TRP A 583 -3.79 24.05 -8.07
CA TRP A 583 -4.76 23.06 -7.59
C TRP A 583 -4.10 21.93 -6.80
N GLU A 584 -2.87 21.52 -7.14
CA GLU A 584 -2.14 20.48 -6.40
C GLU A 584 -1.69 21.00 -5.02
N VAL A 585 -1.29 22.27 -4.95
CA VAL A 585 -0.92 22.93 -3.69
C VAL A 585 -2.16 23.05 -2.79
N ASN A 586 -3.29 23.48 -3.34
CA ASN A 586 -4.55 23.57 -2.60
C ASN A 586 -5.04 22.18 -2.14
N ALA A 587 -4.93 21.15 -2.98
CA ALA A 587 -5.27 19.78 -2.60
C ALA A 587 -4.39 19.26 -1.46
N SER A 588 -3.08 19.54 -1.52
CA SER A 588 -2.14 19.19 -0.45
C SER A 588 -2.49 19.90 0.86
N LEU A 589 -2.94 21.16 0.80
CA LEU A 589 -3.42 21.90 1.97
C LEU A 589 -4.63 21.23 2.63
N VAL A 590 -5.59 20.75 1.83
CA VAL A 590 -6.75 20.03 2.34
C VAL A 590 -6.36 18.70 2.99
N GLU A 591 -5.47 17.93 2.36
CA GLU A 591 -4.95 16.70 2.96
C GLU A 591 -4.26 16.98 4.30
N SER A 592 -3.42 18.01 4.37
CA SER A 592 -2.75 18.43 5.61
C SER A 592 -3.75 18.81 6.70
N ALA A 593 -4.85 19.48 6.37
CA ALA A 593 -5.89 19.84 7.32
C ALA A 593 -6.54 18.61 7.98
N LEU A 594 -6.57 17.46 7.30
CA LEU A 594 -7.10 16.20 7.87
C LEU A 594 -6.17 15.61 8.94
N PHE A 595 -4.86 15.89 8.90
CA PHE A 595 -3.90 15.41 9.90
C PHE A 595 -3.85 16.29 11.16
N VAL A 596 -4.20 17.57 11.06
CA VAL A 596 -4.09 18.52 12.19
C VAL A 596 -4.88 18.07 13.43
N PRO A 597 -6.13 17.56 13.35
CA PRO A 597 -6.84 17.06 14.52
C PRO A 597 -6.08 15.93 15.25
N LEU A 598 -5.51 14.98 14.48
CA LEU A 598 -4.73 13.87 15.03
C LEU A 598 -3.46 14.35 15.74
N LEU A 599 -2.79 15.37 15.19
CA LEU A 599 -1.59 15.95 15.79
C LEU A 599 -1.94 16.72 17.08
N ARG A 600 -3.03 17.51 17.05
CA ARG A 600 -3.47 18.34 18.19
C ARG A 600 -3.91 17.53 19.40
N THR A 601 -4.57 16.39 19.22
CA THR A 601 -4.99 15.53 20.34
C THR A 601 -3.80 14.93 21.09
N ARG A 602 -2.64 14.81 20.42
CA ARG A 602 -1.41 14.22 20.96
C ARG A 602 -0.37 15.25 21.42
N ARG A 603 -0.64 16.54 21.24
CA ARG A 603 0.35 17.62 21.47
C ARG A 603 0.85 17.75 22.92
N LEU A 604 0.12 17.23 23.89
CA LEU A 604 0.49 17.30 25.33
C LEU A 604 0.99 15.95 25.87
N GLU A 605 1.16 14.92 25.02
CA GLU A 605 1.58 13.59 25.47
C GLU A 605 2.96 13.60 26.13
N VAL A 606 3.89 14.41 25.61
CA VAL A 606 5.30 14.44 26.03
C VAL A 606 5.70 15.72 26.78
N TYR A 607 5.06 16.84 26.49
CA TYR A 607 5.36 18.14 27.11
C TYR A 607 4.07 18.79 27.60
N ASP A 608 4.06 19.24 28.85
CA ASP A 608 2.96 20.06 29.38
C ASP A 608 3.12 21.52 28.92
N ARG A 609 3.03 21.71 27.60
CA ARG A 609 3.41 22.94 26.92
C ARG A 609 2.61 24.15 27.38
N ASP A 610 1.33 23.97 27.68
CA ASP A 610 0.41 25.07 28.01
C ASP A 610 0.82 25.82 29.29
N HIS A 611 1.61 25.17 30.16
CA HIS A 611 2.12 25.77 31.40
C HIS A 611 3.54 26.33 31.27
N MET A 612 4.18 26.30 30.09
CA MET A 612 5.57 26.75 29.89
C MET A 612 5.73 28.25 29.64
N GLY A 613 4.64 29.02 29.49
CA GLY A 613 4.72 30.47 29.24
C GLY A 613 5.18 30.84 27.82
N VAL A 614 5.00 29.95 26.84
CA VAL A 614 5.38 30.16 25.43
C VAL A 614 4.22 30.70 24.59
N SER A 615 4.51 31.23 23.39
CA SER A 615 3.48 31.65 22.43
C SER A 615 2.57 30.49 21.98
N LYS A 616 1.49 30.79 21.26
CA LYS A 616 0.61 29.75 20.69
C LYS A 616 1.39 28.83 19.73
N ASP A 617 1.03 27.55 19.71
CA ASP A 617 1.62 26.48 18.90
C ASP A 617 1.19 26.56 17.41
N THR A 618 1.40 27.70 16.77
CA THR A 618 0.99 27.93 15.37
C THR A 618 1.70 27.02 14.37
N TYR A 619 2.85 26.45 14.74
CA TYR A 619 3.57 25.47 13.93
C TYR A 619 2.76 24.18 13.69
N LEU A 620 1.76 23.86 14.52
CA LEU A 620 0.87 22.70 14.31
C LEU A 620 0.03 22.81 13.03
N ASP A 621 -0.23 24.02 12.55
CA ASP A 621 -0.95 24.25 11.30
C ASP A 621 0.01 24.19 10.07
N LEU A 622 1.33 24.25 10.29
CA LEU A 622 2.37 24.21 9.25
C LEU A 622 3.00 22.82 9.07
N ILE A 623 3.24 22.09 10.17
CA ILE A 623 3.93 20.79 10.15
C ILE A 623 3.29 19.80 9.17
N PRO A 624 1.96 19.55 9.21
CA PRO A 624 1.35 18.65 8.24
C PRO A 624 1.49 19.14 6.81
N PHE A 625 1.53 20.45 6.59
CA PHE A 625 1.63 21.02 5.24
C PHE A 625 2.99 20.76 4.59
N THR A 626 4.10 20.93 5.31
CA THR A 626 5.43 20.70 4.73
C THR A 626 5.63 19.25 4.32
N TRP A 627 5.22 18.30 5.16
CA TRP A 627 5.35 16.86 4.89
C TRP A 627 4.48 16.42 3.70
N ILE A 628 3.21 16.82 3.70
CA ILE A 628 2.25 16.42 2.67
C ILE A 628 2.54 17.07 1.31
N LEU A 629 2.88 18.37 1.29
CA LEU A 629 3.22 19.06 0.05
C LEU A 629 4.41 18.39 -0.65
N CYS A 630 5.50 18.11 0.09
CA CYS A 630 6.67 17.45 -0.48
C CYS A 630 6.36 16.01 -0.94
N ASN A 631 5.53 15.28 -0.18
CA ASN A 631 5.13 13.91 -0.53
C ASN A 631 4.32 13.87 -1.84
N ASN A 632 3.39 14.81 -2.01
CA ASN A 632 2.55 14.90 -3.19
C ASN A 632 3.32 15.44 -4.39
N ARG A 633 4.14 16.50 -4.22
CA ARG A 633 4.98 17.09 -5.28
C ARG A 633 5.89 16.06 -5.95
N THR A 634 6.53 15.22 -5.15
CA THR A 634 7.47 14.19 -5.63
C THR A 634 6.78 12.89 -6.04
N ARG A 635 5.45 12.81 -5.89
CA ARG A 635 4.67 11.58 -6.08
C ARG A 635 5.22 10.42 -5.24
N MET A 636 5.79 10.74 -4.08
CA MET A 636 6.54 9.76 -3.28
C MET A 636 5.62 8.73 -2.63
N PHE A 637 4.44 9.20 -2.23
CA PHE A 637 3.36 8.40 -1.66
C PHE A 637 3.83 7.48 -0.54
N THR A 638 4.62 8.03 0.40
CA THR A 638 4.97 7.32 1.64
C THR A 638 3.72 6.94 2.43
N SER A 639 3.89 5.98 3.34
CA SER A 639 2.81 5.55 4.24
C SER A 639 2.33 6.71 5.12
N ALA A 640 1.03 6.71 5.42
CA ALA A 640 0.45 7.71 6.32
C ALA A 640 1.01 7.57 7.74
N GLU A 641 1.41 6.35 8.14
CA GLU A 641 2.17 6.10 9.36
C GLU A 641 3.49 6.87 9.35
N PHE A 642 4.31 6.74 8.30
CA PHE A 642 5.59 7.44 8.22
C PHE A 642 5.38 8.96 8.28
N LEU A 643 4.43 9.48 7.52
CA LEU A 643 4.10 10.90 7.51
C LEU A 643 3.70 11.39 8.91
N PHE A 644 2.81 10.68 9.58
CA PHE A 644 2.32 11.08 10.89
C PHE A 644 3.39 10.98 11.99
N GLU A 645 4.20 9.92 12.00
CA GLU A 645 5.30 9.80 12.95
C GLU A 645 6.35 10.91 12.73
N MET A 646 6.62 11.28 11.48
CA MET A 646 7.50 12.40 11.19
C MET A 646 6.89 13.76 11.57
N MET A 647 5.57 13.93 11.46
CA MET A 647 4.87 15.11 11.99
C MET A 647 4.95 15.18 13.52
N MET A 648 4.79 14.04 14.22
CA MET A 648 4.95 13.95 15.68
C MET A 648 6.37 14.31 16.10
N ILE A 649 7.39 13.75 15.45
CA ILE A 649 8.79 14.07 15.75
C ILE A 649 9.13 15.54 15.46
N SER A 650 8.58 16.10 14.38
CA SER A 650 8.73 17.54 14.07
C SER A 650 8.13 18.41 15.17
N MET A 651 6.92 18.05 15.65
CA MET A 651 6.25 18.76 16.75
C MET A 651 7.06 18.68 18.04
N LEU A 652 7.57 17.50 18.38
CA LEU A 652 8.39 17.30 19.57
C LEU A 652 9.71 18.09 19.48
N GLY A 653 10.29 18.26 18.30
CA GLY A 653 11.46 19.13 18.11
C GLY A 653 11.21 20.57 18.56
N TYR A 654 10.09 21.18 18.13
CA TYR A 654 9.69 22.52 18.61
C TYR A 654 9.43 22.54 20.11
N GLN A 655 8.76 21.53 20.66
CA GLN A 655 8.44 21.49 22.08
C GLN A 655 9.67 21.24 22.97
N THR A 656 10.67 20.50 22.48
CA THR A 656 11.94 20.33 23.20
C THR A 656 12.68 21.65 23.29
N ASP A 657 12.77 22.39 22.18
CA ASP A 657 13.37 23.72 22.12
C ASP A 657 12.68 24.66 23.14
N GLU A 658 11.35 24.76 23.06
CA GLU A 658 10.53 25.54 23.99
C GLU A 658 10.71 25.14 25.45
N PHE A 659 10.73 23.84 25.74
CA PHE A 659 10.88 23.33 27.09
C PHE A 659 12.27 23.62 27.66
N VAL A 660 13.33 23.42 26.86
CA VAL A 660 14.68 23.66 27.34
C VAL A 660 14.89 25.16 27.57
N GLU A 661 14.48 26.01 26.65
CA GLU A 661 14.64 27.46 26.78
C GLU A 661 13.79 28.07 27.91
N ALA A 662 12.52 27.66 28.04
CA ALA A 662 11.61 28.26 29.01
C ALA A 662 11.73 27.66 30.43
N VAL A 663 12.15 26.40 30.54
CA VAL A 663 12.09 25.65 31.81
C VAL A 663 13.45 25.10 32.23
N ALA A 664 14.09 24.28 31.39
CA ALA A 664 15.27 23.54 31.83
C ALA A 664 16.51 24.43 31.98
N ALA A 665 16.89 25.20 30.95
CA ALA A 665 18.05 26.07 31.00
C ALA A 665 17.96 27.14 32.11
N PRO A 666 16.81 27.82 32.34
CA PRO A 666 16.67 28.73 33.47
C PRO A 666 16.82 28.05 34.84
N ALA A 667 16.39 26.79 34.98
CA ALA A 667 16.52 26.05 36.22
C ALA A 667 17.96 25.60 36.53
N PHE A 668 18.82 25.52 35.51
CA PHE A 668 20.24 25.13 35.60
C PHE A 668 21.18 26.29 35.21
N ALA A 669 20.73 27.55 35.27
CA ALA A 669 21.49 28.69 34.75
C ALA A 669 22.90 28.83 35.38
N ASP A 670 23.02 28.51 36.68
CA ASP A 670 24.29 28.55 37.41
C ASP A 670 25.06 27.20 37.38
N SER A 671 24.46 26.15 36.82
CA SER A 671 24.97 24.77 36.88
C SER A 671 24.65 23.95 35.61
N ILE A 672 24.86 24.49 34.41
CA ILE A 672 24.61 23.77 33.14
C ILE A 672 25.34 22.42 33.07
N GLY A 673 26.49 22.27 33.73
CA GLY A 673 27.16 20.96 33.89
C GLY A 673 26.26 19.89 34.53
N GLU A 674 25.44 20.25 35.51
CA GLU A 674 24.47 19.34 36.14
C GLU A 674 23.33 18.96 35.17
N LEU A 675 22.99 19.82 34.21
CA LEU A 675 22.03 19.47 33.15
C LEU A 675 22.63 18.43 32.19
N HIS A 676 23.92 18.55 31.84
CA HIS A 676 24.62 17.50 31.09
C HIS A 676 24.63 16.16 31.84
N GLU A 677 25.00 16.18 33.14
CA GLU A 677 24.99 14.98 33.98
C GLU A 677 23.58 14.37 34.13
N LEU A 678 22.56 15.22 34.24
CA LEU A 678 21.17 14.79 34.27
C LEU A 678 20.79 14.06 32.98
N ILE A 679 21.07 14.66 31.81
CA ILE A 679 20.84 14.03 30.50
C ILE A 679 21.56 12.68 30.43
N ASP A 680 22.84 12.64 30.76
CA ASP A 680 23.63 11.40 30.79
C ASP A 680 22.98 10.35 31.68
N SER A 681 22.59 10.71 32.91
CA SER A 681 21.96 9.79 33.86
C SER A 681 20.68 9.17 33.30
N ILE A 682 19.88 9.93 32.55
CA ILE A 682 18.63 9.42 31.96
C ILE A 682 18.91 8.40 30.87
N PHE A 683 19.94 8.62 30.04
CA PHE A 683 20.34 7.62 29.06
C PHE A 683 20.91 6.36 29.75
N HIS A 684 21.62 6.47 30.88
CA HIS A 684 22.24 5.31 31.53
C HIS A 684 21.29 4.50 32.45
N ALA A 685 20.22 5.10 32.97
CA ALA A 685 19.33 4.45 33.94
C ALA A 685 18.24 3.57 33.30
N GLU A 686 17.94 2.42 33.92
CA GLU A 686 16.66 1.72 33.74
C GLU A 686 15.56 2.49 34.51
N ILE A 687 14.45 2.78 33.84
CA ILE A 687 13.37 3.67 34.29
C ILE A 687 12.89 3.26 35.70
N THR A 688 13.09 4.13 36.68
CA THR A 688 12.53 3.97 38.04
C THR A 688 11.73 5.21 38.42
N MET A 689 10.46 5.02 38.79
CA MET A 689 9.59 6.06 39.35
C MET A 689 10.06 6.36 40.78
N LEU A 690 10.38 7.62 41.07
CA LEU A 690 10.77 8.07 42.41
C LEU A 690 9.60 8.80 43.09
N ASP A 691 9.44 8.54 44.39
CA ASP A 691 8.44 9.15 45.28
C ASP A 691 8.99 10.45 45.89
N HIS A 692 8.16 11.50 45.94
CA HIS A 692 8.60 12.88 46.19
C HIS A 692 8.70 13.28 47.67
N THR A 693 9.80 13.93 48.07
CA THR A 693 9.85 14.80 49.27
C THR A 693 10.95 15.89 49.16
N ASP A 694 10.74 16.99 48.42
CA ASP A 694 11.16 18.38 48.81
C ASP A 694 10.90 19.46 47.73
N LYS A 695 10.70 20.72 48.17
CA LYS A 695 10.33 21.88 47.31
C LYS A 695 11.47 22.51 46.49
N GLU A 696 12.71 22.02 46.58
CA GLU A 696 13.78 22.35 45.62
C GLU A 696 14.05 21.19 44.65
N HIS A 697 13.84 19.94 45.11
CA HIS A 697 13.98 18.74 44.30
C HIS A 697 12.90 18.62 43.21
N TRP A 698 11.66 19.08 43.45
CA TRP A 698 10.57 18.93 42.49
C TRP A 698 10.84 19.55 41.11
N LYS A 699 11.61 20.65 41.00
CA LYS A 699 11.91 21.26 39.69
C LYS A 699 12.85 20.39 38.87
N GLN A 700 13.92 19.92 39.51
CA GLN A 700 14.87 19.00 38.87
C GLN A 700 14.21 17.65 38.58
N ASP A 701 13.34 17.16 39.46
CA ASP A 701 12.53 15.96 39.24
C ASP A 701 11.55 16.14 38.08
N PHE A 702 10.87 17.28 37.99
CA PHE A 702 9.98 17.60 36.87
C PHE A 702 10.72 17.62 35.53
N ILE A 703 11.91 18.24 35.51
CA ILE A 703 12.75 18.27 34.30
C ILE A 703 13.22 16.87 33.94
N ARG A 704 13.68 16.08 34.93
CA ARG A 704 14.06 14.68 34.76
C ARG A 704 12.93 13.85 34.15
N ILE A 705 11.72 13.91 34.74
CA ILE A 705 10.54 13.15 34.30
C ILE A 705 10.16 13.54 32.88
N THR A 706 10.17 14.84 32.56
CA THR A 706 9.81 15.34 31.23
C THR A 706 10.81 14.87 30.17
N LEU A 707 12.12 14.98 30.43
CA LEU A 707 13.16 14.47 29.54
C LEU A 707 13.11 12.93 29.40
N GLN A 708 12.84 12.21 30.49
CA GLN A 708 12.62 10.76 30.47
C GLN A 708 11.45 10.39 29.57
N ARG A 709 10.33 11.13 29.66
CA ARG A 709 9.14 10.91 28.82
C ARG A 709 9.46 11.11 27.34
N PHE A 710 10.19 12.16 26.98
CA PHE A 710 10.62 12.41 25.60
C PHE A 710 11.56 11.32 25.08
N ILE A 711 12.60 10.98 25.84
CA ILE A 711 13.56 9.94 25.47
C ILE A 711 12.86 8.57 25.33
N HIS A 712 11.93 8.25 26.22
CA HIS A 712 11.13 7.02 26.16
C HIS A 712 10.19 7.02 24.95
N TYR A 713 9.56 8.16 24.64
CA TYR A 713 8.71 8.28 23.44
C TYR A 713 9.49 7.95 22.17
N VAL A 714 10.70 8.52 22.02
CA VAL A 714 11.52 8.35 20.81
C VAL A 714 12.16 6.96 20.77
N LEU A 715 12.89 6.55 21.81
CA LEU A 715 13.64 5.29 21.80
C LEU A 715 12.78 4.05 22.08
N GLY A 716 11.65 4.22 22.76
CA GLY A 716 10.67 3.16 23.03
C GLY A 716 9.64 2.97 21.91
N HIS A 717 9.73 3.75 20.83
CA HIS A 717 8.79 3.66 19.72
C HIS A 717 8.80 2.26 19.06
N ARG A 718 7.62 1.75 18.70
CA ARG A 718 7.46 0.38 18.17
C ARG A 718 8.35 0.08 16.97
N ASN A 719 8.48 1.03 16.05
CA ASN A 719 9.29 0.87 14.84
C ASN A 719 10.78 1.03 15.14
N VAL A 720 11.17 1.78 16.18
CA VAL A 720 12.57 1.81 16.62
C VAL A 720 12.97 0.44 17.17
N GLY A 721 12.13 -0.18 18.00
CA GLY A 721 12.38 -1.55 18.50
C GLY A 721 12.46 -2.62 17.41
N ARG A 722 11.80 -2.41 16.27
CA ARG A 722 11.84 -3.31 15.09
C ARG A 722 12.97 -2.99 14.10
N ALA A 723 13.61 -1.84 14.23
CA ALA A 723 14.71 -1.41 13.36
C ALA A 723 15.99 -2.20 13.67
N SER A 724 16.99 -2.10 12.79
CA SER A 724 18.30 -2.70 13.03
C SER A 724 18.99 -2.11 14.26
N ILE A 725 19.78 -2.90 14.98
CA ILE A 725 20.55 -2.45 16.16
C ILE A 725 21.45 -1.25 15.82
N ARG A 726 21.97 -1.20 14.58
CA ARG A 726 22.80 -0.08 14.10
C ARG A 726 22.01 1.22 14.01
N ASP A 727 20.81 1.16 13.43
CA ASP A 727 19.95 2.34 13.28
C ASP A 727 19.45 2.80 14.66
N GLN A 728 19.07 1.87 15.56
CA GLN A 728 18.72 2.18 16.95
C GLN A 728 19.86 2.89 17.70
N THR A 729 21.08 2.40 17.53
CA THR A 729 22.28 2.95 18.17
C THR A 729 22.59 4.36 17.64
N THR A 730 22.42 4.56 16.33
CA THR A 730 22.61 5.87 15.68
C THR A 730 21.57 6.86 16.20
N LEU A 731 20.29 6.50 16.22
CA LEU A 731 19.23 7.34 16.79
C LEU A 731 19.52 7.72 18.24
N ARG A 732 19.93 6.76 19.06
CA ARG A 732 20.28 7.03 20.47
C ARG A 732 21.43 8.03 20.59
N ALA A 733 22.45 7.93 19.74
CA ALA A 733 23.58 8.84 19.74
C ALA A 733 23.16 10.26 19.28
N GLU A 734 22.41 10.38 18.18
CA GLU A 734 21.94 11.67 17.68
C GLU A 734 20.95 12.35 18.64
N LEU A 735 20.04 11.60 19.26
CA LEU A 735 19.10 12.14 20.25
C LEU A 735 19.84 12.67 21.49
N LYS A 736 20.87 11.96 21.93
CA LYS A 736 21.73 12.40 23.03
C LYS A 736 22.52 13.66 22.65
N ALA A 737 23.07 13.71 21.44
CA ALA A 737 23.76 14.88 20.91
C ALA A 737 22.84 16.11 20.86
N PHE A 738 21.61 15.94 20.37
CA PHE A 738 20.58 16.98 20.32
C PHE A 738 20.28 17.59 21.69
N LEU A 739 20.03 16.77 22.72
CA LEU A 739 19.75 17.26 24.06
C LEU A 739 20.97 17.96 24.71
N HIS A 740 22.17 17.44 24.49
CA HIS A 740 23.38 18.13 24.96
C HIS A 740 23.64 19.43 24.19
N ALA A 741 23.33 19.49 22.90
CA ALA A 741 23.49 20.70 22.10
C ALA A 741 22.60 21.84 22.61
N HIS A 742 21.37 21.57 23.08
CA HIS A 742 20.55 22.56 23.78
C HIS A 742 21.20 23.07 25.06
N ALA A 743 21.79 22.18 25.88
CA ALA A 743 22.50 22.59 27.09
C ALA A 743 23.73 23.47 26.77
N VAL A 744 24.50 23.11 25.74
CA VAL A 744 25.63 23.93 25.27
C VAL A 744 25.14 25.27 24.73
N GLN A 745 24.11 25.30 23.88
CA GLN A 745 23.56 26.56 23.35
C GLN A 745 23.07 27.49 24.46
N ALA A 746 22.43 26.95 25.51
CA ALA A 746 22.04 27.75 26.68
C ALA A 746 23.25 28.38 27.39
N GLN A 747 24.36 27.63 27.52
CA GLN A 747 25.62 28.16 28.05
C GLN A 747 26.23 29.23 27.14
N ASP A 748 26.17 29.02 25.83
CA ASP A 748 26.67 29.94 24.81
C ASP A 748 25.92 31.29 24.91
N ASN A 749 24.59 31.25 25.03
CA ASN A 749 23.72 32.41 25.20
C ASN A 749 24.02 33.18 26.50
N ALA A 750 24.22 32.47 27.63
CA ALA A 750 24.46 33.09 28.93
C ALA A 750 25.83 33.76 29.04
N SER A 751 26.87 33.14 28.47
CA SER A 751 28.23 33.62 28.60
C SER A 751 28.56 34.76 27.64
N ARG A 752 27.92 34.80 26.45
CA ARG A 752 28.32 35.60 25.27
C ARG A 752 29.82 35.52 24.94
N ALA A 753 30.54 34.59 25.55
CA ALA A 753 31.99 34.56 25.61
C ALA A 753 32.56 33.86 24.37
N ILE A 754 31.76 33.05 23.67
CA ILE A 754 32.16 32.33 22.45
C ILE A 754 32.51 33.27 21.30
N ILE A 755 31.85 34.42 21.22
CA ILE A 755 32.17 35.46 20.23
C ILE A 755 33.63 35.97 20.38
N HIS A 756 34.26 35.73 21.54
CA HIS A 756 35.62 36.16 21.85
C HIS A 756 36.53 35.04 22.38
N SER A 757 36.08 33.78 22.38
CA SER A 757 36.85 32.67 22.95
C SER A 757 37.86 32.17 21.92
N PRO A 758 39.18 32.24 22.18
CA PRO A 758 40.19 31.82 21.22
C PRO A 758 40.18 30.29 21.11
N GLY A 759 39.41 29.73 20.16
CA GLY A 759 39.45 28.29 19.90
C GLY A 759 38.28 27.64 19.15
N ARG A 760 37.17 28.34 18.85
CA ARG A 760 36.05 27.75 18.10
C ARG A 760 35.63 28.65 16.94
N SER A 761 35.88 28.21 15.72
CA SER A 761 35.48 28.93 14.49
C SER A 761 33.98 28.84 14.23
N PHE A 762 33.44 29.77 13.43
CA PHE A 762 32.06 29.67 12.91
C PHE A 762 31.81 28.31 12.24
N PHE A 763 32.75 27.83 11.43
CA PHE A 763 32.66 26.54 10.73
C PHE A 763 32.50 25.36 11.70
N GLU A 764 33.28 25.32 12.79
CA GLU A 764 33.20 24.26 13.78
C GLU A 764 31.91 24.35 14.59
N TRP A 765 31.51 25.54 15.02
CA TRP A 765 30.27 25.73 15.79
C TRP A 765 29.03 25.36 14.97
N VAL A 766 28.93 25.86 13.73
CA VAL A 766 27.75 25.67 12.87
C VAL A 766 27.55 24.20 12.47
N ARG A 767 28.64 23.41 12.38
CA ARG A 767 28.60 21.98 12.03
C ARG A 767 28.52 21.03 13.23
N THR A 768 28.59 21.55 14.46
CA THR A 768 28.53 20.74 15.68
C THR A 768 27.38 21.20 16.57
N THR A 769 27.63 22.00 17.61
CA THR A 769 26.59 22.47 18.56
C THR A 769 25.37 23.02 17.85
N ALA A 770 25.54 23.88 16.85
CA ALA A 770 24.39 24.53 16.22
C ALA A 770 23.61 23.59 15.28
N ALA A 771 24.31 22.73 14.53
CA ALA A 771 23.69 21.70 13.69
C ALA A 771 23.01 20.59 14.52
N ASP A 772 23.59 20.22 15.67
CA ASP A 772 23.00 19.23 16.56
C ASP A 772 21.86 19.84 17.39
N HIS A 773 21.84 21.15 17.62
CA HIS A 773 20.76 21.88 18.30
C HIS A 773 19.47 21.91 17.47
N VAL A 774 19.56 22.01 16.14
CA VAL A 774 18.36 21.92 15.31
C VAL A 774 17.88 20.47 15.27
N ALA A 775 16.55 20.28 15.33
CA ALA A 775 15.92 18.96 15.36
C ALA A 775 15.99 18.19 14.03
N CYS A 776 17.08 18.33 13.26
CA CYS A 776 17.29 17.68 11.97
C CYS A 776 17.94 16.30 12.13
N ALA A 777 19.08 16.22 12.80
CA ALA A 777 19.91 15.02 12.80
C ALA A 777 19.26 13.82 13.51
N TYR A 778 18.70 14.03 14.72
CA TYR A 778 18.02 12.95 15.44
C TYR A 778 16.70 12.55 14.75
N SER A 779 15.97 13.51 14.17
CA SER A 779 14.73 13.25 13.42
C SER A 779 15.02 12.42 12.17
N PHE A 780 16.13 12.69 11.48
CA PHE A 780 16.57 11.87 10.35
C PHE A 780 17.04 10.48 10.79
N ALA A 781 17.73 10.36 11.92
CA ALA A 781 18.07 9.05 12.48
C ALA A 781 16.81 8.26 12.88
N PHE A 782 15.76 8.92 13.36
CA PHE A 782 14.46 8.30 13.63
C PHE A 782 13.79 7.84 12.32
N ALA A 783 13.83 8.66 11.27
CA ALA A 783 13.37 8.27 9.94
C ALA A 783 14.14 7.04 9.40
N CYS A 784 15.46 6.94 9.65
CA CYS A 784 16.23 5.74 9.31
C CYS A 784 15.73 4.49 10.05
N CYS A 785 15.33 4.61 11.33
CA CYS A 785 14.68 3.52 12.06
C CYS A 785 13.33 3.14 11.42
N LEU A 786 12.51 4.10 11.00
CA LEU A 786 11.25 3.82 10.29
C LEU A 786 11.49 3.09 8.96
N ILE A 787 12.47 3.56 8.17
CA ILE A 787 12.88 2.91 6.91
C ILE A 787 13.31 1.47 7.18
N SER A 788 14.18 1.26 8.18
CA SER A 788 14.68 -0.06 8.56
C SER A 788 13.53 -0.99 8.96
N ALA A 789 12.60 -0.53 9.79
CA ALA A 789 11.53 -1.37 10.33
C ALA A 789 10.40 -1.66 9.32
N SER A 790 9.92 -0.63 8.63
CA SER A 790 8.70 -0.71 7.81
C SER A 790 8.98 -1.10 6.36
N ILE A 791 10.12 -0.66 5.79
CA ILE A 791 10.48 -0.94 4.39
C ILE A 791 11.56 -2.05 4.34
N GLY A 792 12.57 -1.94 5.19
CA GLY A 792 13.71 -2.86 5.25
C GLY A 792 13.47 -4.12 6.05
N THR A 793 12.28 -4.31 6.64
CA THR A 793 11.92 -5.48 7.46
C THR A 793 12.95 -5.82 8.56
N GLY A 794 13.55 -4.81 9.17
CA GLY A 794 14.55 -4.91 10.23
C GLY A 794 16.01 -4.89 9.74
N HIS A 795 16.24 -4.91 8.43
CA HIS A 795 17.58 -4.72 7.87
C HIS A 795 18.08 -3.29 8.09
N ALA A 796 19.39 -3.14 8.24
CA ALA A 796 20.00 -1.81 8.39
C ALA A 796 19.71 -0.95 7.15
N ALA A 797 19.33 0.31 7.36
CA ALA A 797 19.03 1.22 6.25
C ALA A 797 20.25 1.38 5.32
N PHE A 798 21.43 1.64 5.89
CA PHE A 798 22.66 1.88 5.14
C PHE A 798 23.78 0.96 5.64
N PRO A 799 23.79 -0.32 5.20
CA PRO A 799 24.67 -1.34 5.76
C PRO A 799 26.13 -1.16 5.34
N THR A 800 26.41 -0.66 4.13
CA THR A 800 27.79 -0.55 3.64
C THR A 800 28.53 0.64 4.25
N VAL A 801 29.87 0.57 4.28
CA VAL A 801 30.73 1.66 4.77
C VAL A 801 30.50 2.94 3.97
N LYS A 802 30.40 2.83 2.64
CA LYS A 802 30.22 3.97 1.74
C LYS A 802 28.85 4.61 1.89
N GLU A 803 27.77 3.82 1.86
CA GLU A 803 26.42 4.34 2.08
C GLU A 803 26.33 5.04 3.45
N ASN A 804 26.89 4.43 4.48
CA ASN A 804 26.86 5.01 5.82
C ASN A 804 27.65 6.31 5.94
N TYR A 805 28.79 6.44 5.23
CA TYR A 805 29.52 7.70 5.18
C TYR A 805 28.72 8.78 4.45
N LEU A 806 28.18 8.46 3.26
CA LEU A 806 27.43 9.40 2.44
C LEU A 806 26.12 9.85 3.11
N VAL A 807 25.42 8.95 3.80
CA VAL A 807 24.21 9.31 4.53
C VAL A 807 24.52 10.20 5.73
N GLN A 808 25.64 9.99 6.44
CA GLN A 808 26.06 10.90 7.52
C GLN A 808 26.47 12.27 6.99
N ALA A 809 27.18 12.32 5.86
CA ALA A 809 27.49 13.59 5.18
C ALA A 809 26.21 14.33 4.78
N THR A 810 25.24 13.60 4.21
CA THR A 810 23.91 14.11 3.88
C THR A 810 23.23 14.72 5.11
N THR A 811 23.19 14.01 6.24
CA THR A 811 22.62 14.51 7.51
C THR A 811 23.28 15.79 7.98
N ARG A 812 24.63 15.88 7.94
CA ARG A 812 25.32 17.10 8.41
C ARG A 812 25.14 18.28 7.48
N HIS A 813 25.11 18.07 6.16
CA HIS A 813 24.78 19.14 5.22
C HIS A 813 23.35 19.66 5.46
N MET A 814 22.37 18.76 5.65
CA MET A 814 21.00 19.15 6.02
C MET A 814 20.95 19.96 7.32
N ALA A 815 21.55 19.46 8.40
CA ALA A 815 21.49 20.11 9.70
C ALA A 815 22.22 21.47 9.72
N THR A 816 23.35 21.58 9.03
CA THR A 816 24.12 22.83 8.91
C THR A 816 23.34 23.88 8.11
N MET A 817 22.75 23.48 6.98
CA MET A 817 21.89 24.34 6.16
C MET A 817 20.68 24.83 6.97
N CYS A 818 20.02 23.91 7.69
CA CYS A 818 18.87 24.19 8.52
C CYS A 818 19.18 25.24 9.59
N ARG A 819 20.33 25.10 10.27
CA ARG A 819 20.79 26.11 11.24
C ARG A 819 21.03 27.48 10.59
N MET A 820 21.74 27.53 9.47
CA MET A 820 22.05 28.81 8.80
C MET A 820 20.78 29.55 8.34
N CYS A 821 19.81 28.81 7.81
CA CYS A 821 18.53 29.37 7.37
C CYS A 821 17.66 29.83 8.56
N ASN A 822 17.61 29.04 9.63
CA ASN A 822 16.94 29.44 10.87
C ASN A 822 17.56 30.73 11.43
N ASP A 823 18.89 30.78 11.56
CA ASP A 823 19.63 31.95 12.04
C ASP A 823 19.38 33.18 11.16
N PHE A 824 19.30 33.02 9.84
CA PHE A 824 18.98 34.12 8.92
C PHE A 824 17.61 34.76 9.25
N GLY A 825 16.60 33.91 9.49
CA GLY A 825 15.24 34.34 9.79
C GLY A 825 15.08 34.95 11.18
N SER A 826 15.88 34.48 12.15
CA SER A 826 15.72 34.81 13.57
C SER A 826 16.58 35.96 14.09
N ILE A 827 17.45 36.59 13.28
CA ILE A 827 18.40 37.63 13.73
C ILE A 827 17.79 38.65 14.70
N ASP A 828 16.62 39.20 14.37
CA ASP A 828 15.99 40.25 15.19
C ASP A 828 15.43 39.69 16.52
N ARG A 829 14.89 38.46 16.49
CA ARG A 829 14.39 37.75 17.68
C ARG A 829 15.54 37.36 18.58
N ASP A 830 16.58 36.73 18.03
CA ASP A 830 17.74 36.26 18.79
C ASP A 830 18.46 37.43 19.45
N LEU A 831 18.58 38.57 18.77
CA LEU A 831 19.12 39.80 19.37
C LEU A 831 18.27 40.29 20.56
N ALA A 832 16.94 40.21 20.47
CA ALA A 832 16.02 40.64 21.51
C ALA A 832 15.99 39.68 22.72
N GLU A 833 16.12 38.39 22.47
CA GLU A 833 16.14 37.32 23.49
C GLU A 833 17.55 37.09 24.05
N GLY A 834 18.58 37.61 23.40
CA GLY A 834 19.98 37.45 23.82
C GLY A 834 20.59 36.11 23.40
N ASN A 835 20.03 35.46 22.38
CA ASN A 835 20.49 34.20 21.83
C ASN A 835 21.65 34.41 20.86
N THR A 836 22.57 33.43 20.82
CA THR A 836 23.72 33.43 19.90
C THR A 836 23.26 33.12 18.48
N ASN A 837 23.60 33.98 17.53
CA ASN A 837 23.29 33.81 16.11
C ASN A 837 24.56 33.66 15.26
N SER A 838 24.46 32.98 14.11
CA SER A 838 25.53 32.88 13.10
C SER A 838 26.21 34.22 12.80
N VAL A 839 25.46 35.32 12.71
CA VAL A 839 25.99 36.64 12.31
C VAL A 839 26.81 37.35 13.40
N ASP A 840 26.86 36.79 14.61
CA ASP A 840 27.61 37.32 15.75
C ASP A 840 29.08 36.88 15.74
N PHE A 841 29.43 35.86 14.94
CA PHE A 841 30.79 35.34 14.87
C PHE A 841 31.79 36.35 14.25
N PRO A 842 33.06 36.38 14.72
CA PRO A 842 34.09 37.30 14.21
C PRO A 842 34.31 37.25 12.70
N GLU A 843 34.08 36.10 12.07
CA GLU A 843 34.17 35.89 10.62
C GLU A 843 33.21 36.79 9.84
N PHE A 844 32.08 37.21 10.44
CA PHE A 844 31.13 38.15 9.84
C PHE A 844 31.46 39.63 10.15
N ALA A 845 32.48 39.93 10.95
CA ALA A 845 32.82 41.30 11.33
C ALA A 845 33.32 42.17 10.16
N GLY A 846 33.80 41.53 9.08
CA GLY A 846 34.23 42.21 7.85
C GLY A 846 33.08 42.69 6.96
N GLU A 847 31.84 42.27 7.22
CA GLU A 847 30.68 42.65 6.42
C GLU A 847 30.16 44.05 6.77
N SER A 848 29.96 44.86 5.74
CA SER A 848 29.68 46.31 5.86
C SER A 848 28.33 46.67 6.49
N SER A 849 27.38 45.73 6.54
CA SER A 849 26.02 45.96 7.05
C SER A 849 25.33 44.64 7.41
N MET A 850 24.22 44.71 8.16
CA MET A 850 23.40 43.53 8.45
C MET A 850 22.85 42.87 7.17
N ALA A 851 22.54 43.66 6.14
CA ALA A 851 22.12 43.13 4.84
C ALA A 851 23.25 42.33 4.17
N ALA A 852 24.51 42.78 4.30
CA ALA A 852 25.68 42.07 3.78
C ALA A 852 25.93 40.76 4.57
N LYS A 853 25.81 40.79 5.90
CA LYS A 853 25.86 39.58 6.74
C LYS A 853 24.79 38.54 6.36
N LYS A 854 23.53 38.98 6.23
CA LYS A 854 22.42 38.15 5.75
C LYS A 854 22.71 37.53 4.39
N LYS A 855 23.23 38.32 3.45
CA LYS A 855 23.61 37.83 2.12
C LYS A 855 24.70 36.76 2.18
N ALA A 856 25.77 37.00 2.94
CA ALA A 856 26.86 36.04 3.11
C ALA A 856 26.36 34.72 3.74
N LEU A 857 25.51 34.80 4.77
CA LEU A 857 24.91 33.62 5.40
C LEU A 857 24.03 32.82 4.43
N ALA A 858 23.21 33.50 3.62
CA ALA A 858 22.39 32.86 2.60
C ALA A 858 23.25 32.17 1.51
N GLU A 859 24.34 32.80 1.06
CA GLU A 859 25.27 32.19 0.09
C GLU A 859 25.96 30.93 0.67
N LEU A 860 26.25 30.90 1.98
CA LEU A 860 26.77 29.71 2.66
C LEU A 860 25.72 28.61 2.81
N ALA A 861 24.47 28.96 3.12
CA ALA A 861 23.37 28.00 3.15
C ALA A 861 23.14 27.36 1.77
N ASP A 862 23.19 28.16 0.69
CA ASP A 862 23.11 27.67 -0.69
C ASP A 862 24.26 26.71 -1.04
N PHE A 863 25.47 26.96 -0.53
CA PHE A 863 26.60 26.03 -0.67
C PHE A 863 26.31 24.68 0.01
N GLU A 864 25.85 24.70 1.27
CA GLU A 864 25.48 23.47 1.99
C GLU A 864 24.34 22.72 1.28
N ARG A 865 23.37 23.44 0.72
CA ARG A 865 22.29 22.88 -0.12
C ARG A 865 22.82 22.16 -1.36
N CYS A 866 23.82 22.73 -2.04
CA CYS A 866 24.47 22.08 -3.18
C CYS A 866 25.20 20.80 -2.77
N CYS A 867 25.93 20.85 -1.64
CA CYS A 867 26.64 19.68 -1.10
C CYS A 867 25.67 18.57 -0.65
N LEU A 868 24.53 18.94 -0.06
CA LEU A 868 23.45 18.02 0.31
C LEU A 868 22.99 17.19 -0.88
N PHE A 869 22.53 17.84 -1.95
CA PHE A 869 21.96 17.11 -3.08
C PHE A 869 23.02 16.35 -3.88
N LEU A 870 24.25 16.85 -3.95
CA LEU A 870 25.38 16.07 -4.49
C LEU A 870 25.63 14.80 -3.67
N SER A 871 25.57 14.88 -2.34
CA SER A 871 25.77 13.72 -1.46
C SER A 871 24.66 12.67 -1.63
N ILE A 872 23.41 13.11 -1.82
CA ILE A 872 22.28 12.22 -2.11
C ILE A 872 22.44 11.54 -3.47
N ASP A 873 22.89 12.26 -4.49
CA ASP A 873 23.12 11.67 -5.82
C ASP A 873 24.23 10.60 -5.76
N ARG A 874 25.31 10.86 -5.01
CA ARG A 874 26.35 9.85 -4.74
C ARG A 874 25.83 8.67 -3.92
N LEU A 875 24.99 8.92 -2.92
CA LEU A 875 24.36 7.86 -2.14
C LEU A 875 23.48 6.97 -3.03
N ARG A 876 22.76 7.56 -3.99
CA ARG A 876 21.96 6.83 -4.97
C ARG A 876 22.84 5.95 -5.85
N GLU A 877 23.93 6.49 -6.40
CA GLU A 877 24.89 5.71 -7.20
C GLU A 877 25.42 4.49 -6.42
N GLU A 878 25.80 4.66 -5.17
CA GLU A 878 26.33 3.58 -4.33
C GLU A 878 25.25 2.55 -3.94
N ALA A 879 24.03 3.00 -3.60
CA ALA A 879 22.90 2.11 -3.33
C ALA A 879 22.51 1.28 -4.56
N LEU A 880 22.65 1.84 -5.76
CA LEU A 880 22.49 1.13 -7.02
C LEU A 880 23.68 0.19 -7.33
N GLN A 881 24.88 0.43 -6.82
CA GLN A 881 26.02 -0.49 -7.03
C GLN A 881 26.04 -1.67 -6.06
N ALA A 882 25.47 -1.51 -4.86
CA ALA A 882 25.30 -2.60 -3.89
C ALA A 882 24.30 -3.71 -4.34
N GLN A 883 23.77 -3.62 -5.56
CA GLN A 883 22.67 -4.40 -6.14
C GLN A 883 22.96 -5.86 -6.50
N ILE A 884 24.16 -6.40 -6.29
CA ILE A 884 24.55 -7.72 -6.84
C ILE A 884 24.08 -8.92 -5.96
N SER A 885 23.37 -8.71 -4.85
CA SER A 885 23.13 -9.79 -3.87
C SER A 885 21.70 -9.99 -3.34
N SER A 886 20.65 -9.50 -4.03
CA SER A 886 19.28 -10.10 -4.08
C SER A 886 18.16 -9.13 -4.46
N GLY A 887 17.13 -9.66 -5.15
CA GLY A 887 15.98 -8.90 -5.65
C GLY A 887 15.09 -8.23 -4.57
N LEU A 888 14.97 -8.80 -3.37
CA LEU A 888 14.26 -8.16 -2.25
C LEU A 888 15.00 -6.93 -1.70
N LEU A 889 16.33 -7.00 -1.65
CA LEU A 889 17.19 -5.89 -1.27
C LEU A 889 17.24 -4.81 -2.36
N PHE A 890 16.97 -5.14 -3.63
CA PHE A 890 16.97 -4.20 -4.75
C PHE A 890 15.91 -3.10 -4.60
N ASN A 891 14.64 -3.47 -4.42
CA ASN A 891 13.55 -2.50 -4.27
C ASN A 891 13.72 -1.67 -2.98
N PHE A 892 14.22 -2.29 -1.91
CA PHE A 892 14.57 -1.60 -0.68
C PHE A 892 15.68 -0.56 -0.88
N ASN A 893 16.75 -0.89 -1.62
CA ASN A 893 17.89 -0.01 -1.85
C ASN A 893 17.54 1.24 -2.67
N ILE A 894 16.62 1.12 -3.63
CA ILE A 894 16.11 2.28 -4.36
C ILE A 894 15.21 3.10 -3.41
N ARG A 895 14.21 2.44 -2.82
CA ARG A 895 13.18 3.10 -2.03
C ARG A 895 13.75 3.88 -0.85
N LYS A 896 14.74 3.34 -0.12
CA LYS A 896 15.35 4.02 1.03
C LYS A 896 16.01 5.35 0.65
N VAL A 897 16.64 5.43 -0.53
CA VAL A 897 17.30 6.67 -0.99
C VAL A 897 16.25 7.69 -1.44
N GLU A 898 15.15 7.25 -2.04
CA GLU A 898 14.02 8.13 -2.35
C GLU A 898 13.41 8.74 -1.07
N VAL A 899 13.30 7.97 0.01
CA VAL A 899 12.84 8.49 1.31
C VAL A 899 13.84 9.48 1.91
N VAL A 900 15.16 9.25 1.77
CA VAL A 900 16.19 10.24 2.17
C VAL A 900 16.03 11.55 1.38
N ARG A 901 15.82 11.44 0.07
CA ARG A 901 15.57 12.61 -0.79
C ARG A 901 14.29 13.34 -0.37
N PHE A 902 13.23 12.60 -0.07
CA PHE A 902 11.97 13.17 0.43
C PHE A 902 12.16 13.93 1.74
N PHE A 903 12.90 13.36 2.71
CA PHE A 903 13.23 14.05 3.96
C PHE A 903 14.02 15.34 3.69
N ALA A 904 15.04 15.27 2.81
CA ALA A 904 15.84 16.44 2.43
C ALA A 904 14.99 17.53 1.76
N ASP A 905 14.03 17.16 0.92
CA ASP A 905 13.08 18.08 0.30
C ASP A 905 12.16 18.74 1.35
N VAL A 906 11.77 18.04 2.41
CA VAL A 906 11.02 18.63 3.55
C VAL A 906 11.88 19.62 4.32
N THR A 907 13.14 19.27 4.61
CA THR A 907 14.09 20.18 5.27
C THR A 907 14.36 21.43 4.43
N ASP A 908 14.63 21.28 3.13
CA ASP A 908 14.83 22.39 2.20
C ASP A 908 13.60 23.32 2.10
N LEU A 909 12.39 22.76 2.21
CA LEU A 909 11.17 23.57 2.30
C LEU A 909 11.12 24.40 3.59
N TYR A 910 11.42 23.81 4.76
CA TYR A 910 11.49 24.57 6.01
C TYR A 910 12.52 25.69 5.94
N ASP A 911 13.68 25.40 5.36
CA ASP A 911 14.78 26.35 5.24
C ASP A 911 14.39 27.54 4.36
N GLN A 912 13.72 27.28 3.23
CA GLN A 912 13.16 28.35 2.40
C GLN A 912 12.09 29.17 3.12
N LEU A 913 11.30 28.55 4.00
CA LEU A 913 10.32 29.29 4.80
C LEU A 913 11.00 30.21 5.83
N TYR A 914 12.07 29.75 6.50
CA TYR A 914 12.86 30.58 7.42
C TYR A 914 13.49 31.79 6.74
N LEU A 915 13.90 31.65 5.47
CA LEU A 915 14.40 32.79 4.67
C LEU A 915 13.33 33.84 4.36
N VAL A 916 12.05 33.45 4.34
CA VAL A 916 10.92 34.36 4.10
C VAL A 916 10.41 34.95 5.41
N ARG A 917 10.30 34.15 6.47
CA ARG A 917 9.69 34.53 7.74
C ARG A 917 10.19 33.66 8.88
N ASP A 918 10.41 34.28 10.05
CA ASP A 918 10.66 33.55 11.29
C ASP A 918 9.45 32.69 11.70
N LEU A 919 9.71 31.42 12.01
CA LEU A 919 8.71 30.40 12.35
C LEU A 919 8.78 29.94 13.81
N SER A 920 9.81 30.30 14.57
CA SER A 920 9.95 29.82 15.96
C SER A 920 8.98 30.53 16.90
N SER A 921 8.68 29.87 18.02
CA SER A 921 7.94 30.47 19.12
C SER A 921 8.75 31.59 19.78
N THR A 922 8.06 32.60 20.28
CA THR A 922 8.67 33.68 21.05
C THR A 922 8.42 33.46 22.53
N MET A 923 9.43 33.72 23.37
CA MET A 923 9.28 33.64 24.82
C MET A 923 8.47 34.83 25.35
N GLN A 924 7.46 34.60 26.20
CA GLN A 924 6.73 35.71 26.80
C GLN A 924 7.63 36.37 27.85
N GLN A 925 8.10 37.60 27.59
CA GLN A 925 8.82 38.37 28.59
C GLN A 925 7.90 38.64 29.78
N ASN A 926 8.25 38.09 30.96
CA ASN A 926 7.64 38.49 32.22
C ASN A 926 8.04 39.93 32.54
N SER A 927 7.29 40.89 32.00
CA SER A 927 7.30 42.27 32.49
C SER A 927 6.56 42.33 33.82
N ASN A 928 7.18 41.78 34.87
CA ASN A 928 7.07 42.08 36.30
C ASN A 928 7.51 40.85 37.10
N GLY A 929 8.46 41.05 38.02
CA GLY A 929 8.90 40.05 38.99
C GLY A 929 7.79 39.68 39.98
N ALA A 930 6.84 38.87 39.54
CA ALA A 930 5.90 38.17 40.39
C ALA A 930 6.13 36.67 40.19
N HIS A 931 6.56 35.99 41.26
CA HIS A 931 6.63 34.54 41.34
C HIS A 931 5.35 33.90 40.77
N VAL A 932 5.48 33.19 39.65
CA VAL A 932 4.44 32.29 39.17
C VAL A 932 4.44 31.09 40.11
N SER A 933 3.48 31.08 41.03
CA SER A 933 3.09 29.89 41.79
C SER A 933 2.34 28.95 40.85
N MET A 934 3.04 27.99 40.25
CA MET A 934 2.38 26.83 39.63
C MET A 934 1.85 25.91 40.75
N HIS A 935 0.57 25.59 40.70
CA HIS A 935 -0.12 24.70 41.64
C HIS A 935 -0.25 23.29 41.08
#